data_AF-A0A086T9S9-F1
#
_entry.id   AF-A0A086T9S9-F1
#
_cell.length_a   1.000
_cell.length_b   1.000
_cell.length_c   1.000
_cell.angle_alpha   90.00
_cell.angle_beta   90.00
_cell.angle_gamma   90.00
#
_symmetry.space_group_name_H-M   'P 1'
#
loop_
_entity.id
_entity.type
_entity.pdbx_description
1 polymer ?
#
loop_
_entity_poly.entity_id
_entity_poly.type
_entity_poly.pdbx_seq_one_letter_code
_entity_poly.pdbx_strand_id
1 'polypeptide(L)'
;MADDNSEVIVAAAALVVSVIAFAATLLQCLQQYYASARGYSQCNEKVIGEWAKTKTRRFSLEELRFEVQFDAPVIFLCPPTNTNAPVPDADMYKLDGTDESLAETWTTLNMSQRKDYQKRSPKERIHTSDNERASWTILLSAVQCMERESREWHEAEFEYDPDQPPRDVFRQHGLPHEPPSLESSHTLVVALQRKRKSWDTMPAAITRPYATTTMCHLVEVMAAMGIYWKEFNRRIDRYRAEGNGFMVLGERFSDLGLMFNFQVNGLSRFGRNRVIPVDEIKELCFGWVPTIYRSTQDKRRLEVPIDLLDLSSLQMATRSEVAETLVMIGCNNNAVNCFLEEGRRTSHLFPISFEILGMLSQTFHIENTYFTYIPNPTSDRWDSRSVSLAKMMEAFQQLFVADLPDGSGRRNQYIVNRLDHHMSEVLSHQGDSNVERLLRFRALHAALDDADEILTGRTKTSRSPPTPSPPEVVVKSETRRSEVTGNLRRRLTAMAGLQPSSPSWASGNSAAQRKKSSSSSTQAAKPPPGLSPETPAQRARREKVQDVLRSHIQEVLRLLNEREDGGRYLEHTLPVPPRWTRARSRSVSPSPLRDTPTMDEVDAAGPENRQDTLMQVYCLHIRRLVVQNAAQTAGRRMSLRTPGSRGSRGSRATETSSPSATQDDDGVPVAAVQSQPQPLADGAVPDMEADEAGGGPEQPASSNRSLAYEEVHHDDIWCTLVFRMICWLMLHDFNKLDVQVPKSELLGSRMPVYVA
;
A
#
# COMPACT_ATOMS: atom_id res chain seq x y z
N MET A 1 57.43 -32.26 -83.31
CA MET A 1 55.96 -32.25 -83.50
C MET A 1 55.31 -33.23 -82.52
N ALA A 2 55.74 -33.23 -81.26
CA ALA A 2 55.25 -34.13 -80.22
C ALA A 2 55.40 -33.41 -78.87
N ASP A 3 54.38 -32.63 -78.50
CA ASP A 3 54.01 -32.33 -77.10
C ASP A 3 52.75 -31.44 -76.96
N ASP A 4 52.28 -30.85 -78.08
CA ASP A 4 51.17 -29.89 -78.08
C ASP A 4 49.86 -30.47 -77.50
N ASN A 5 49.56 -31.75 -77.78
CA ASN A 5 48.39 -32.42 -77.20
C ASN A 5 48.53 -32.70 -75.70
N SER A 6 49.74 -33.00 -75.21
CA SER A 6 50.01 -33.21 -73.77
C SER A 6 49.85 -31.89 -73.02
N GLU A 7 50.40 -30.81 -73.57
CA GLU A 7 50.30 -29.47 -72.99
C GLU A 7 48.85 -28.99 -72.92
N VAL A 8 48.05 -29.20 -73.97
CA VAL A 8 46.62 -28.85 -73.97
C VAL A 8 45.83 -29.69 -72.95
N ILE A 9 46.11 -31.00 -72.81
CA ILE A 9 45.45 -31.86 -71.81
C ILE A 9 45.81 -31.42 -70.39
N VAL A 10 47.08 -31.09 -70.14
CA VAL A 10 47.54 -30.60 -68.83
C VAL A 10 46.93 -29.22 -68.53
N ALA A 11 46.87 -28.31 -69.49
CA ALA A 11 46.24 -27.00 -69.33
C ALA A 11 44.72 -27.11 -69.07
N ALA A 12 44.03 -28.00 -69.78
CA ALA A 12 42.61 -28.27 -69.57
C ALA A 12 42.36 -28.90 -68.18
N ALA A 13 43.18 -29.85 -67.77
CA ALA A 13 43.11 -30.46 -66.43
C ALA A 13 43.37 -29.43 -65.33
N ALA A 14 44.39 -28.57 -65.49
CA ALA A 14 44.69 -27.49 -64.55
C ALA A 14 43.55 -26.46 -64.44
N LEU A 15 42.89 -26.14 -65.56
CA LEU A 15 41.71 -25.26 -65.58
C LEU A 15 40.55 -25.89 -64.79
N VAL A 16 40.26 -27.17 -65.01
CA VAL A 16 39.20 -27.88 -64.27
C VAL A 16 39.50 -27.90 -62.77
N VAL A 17 40.73 -28.22 -62.38
CA VAL A 17 41.15 -28.21 -60.96
C VAL A 17 41.02 -26.80 -60.37
N SER A 18 41.41 -25.77 -61.11
CA SER A 18 41.30 -24.37 -60.66
C SER A 18 39.86 -23.92 -60.49
N VAL A 19 38.94 -24.32 -61.39
CA VAL A 19 37.51 -24.03 -61.28
C VAL A 19 36.89 -24.74 -60.08
N ILE A 20 37.23 -26.01 -59.84
CA ILE A 20 36.75 -26.76 -58.68
C ILE A 20 37.29 -26.15 -57.38
N ALA A 21 38.58 -25.80 -57.34
CA ALA A 21 39.19 -25.13 -56.21
C ALA A 21 38.53 -23.77 -55.94
N PHE A 22 38.29 -22.98 -56.98
CA PHE A 22 37.58 -21.71 -56.88
C PHE A 22 36.15 -21.90 -56.34
N ALA A 23 35.39 -22.84 -56.88
CA ALA A 23 34.05 -23.16 -56.39
C ALA A 23 34.05 -23.61 -54.92
N ALA A 24 35.02 -24.43 -54.51
CA ALA A 24 35.18 -24.86 -53.12
C ALA A 24 35.50 -23.68 -52.19
N THR A 25 36.42 -22.79 -52.59
CA THR A 25 36.76 -21.58 -51.80
C THR A 25 35.58 -20.61 -51.73
N LEU A 26 34.81 -20.46 -52.80
CA LEU A 26 33.59 -19.64 -52.82
C LEU A 26 32.53 -20.22 -51.87
N LEU A 27 32.33 -21.54 -51.88
CA LEU A 27 31.38 -22.21 -50.98
C LEU A 27 31.82 -22.12 -49.52
N GLN A 28 33.12 -22.27 -49.23
CA GLN A 28 33.68 -22.06 -47.89
C GLN A 28 33.49 -20.61 -47.41
N CYS A 29 33.72 -19.64 -48.29
CA CYS A 29 33.52 -18.22 -48.01
C CYS A 29 32.03 -17.93 -47.72
N LEU A 30 31.12 -18.44 -48.56
CA LEU A 30 29.68 -18.32 -48.35
C LEU A 30 29.23 -18.97 -47.03
N GLN A 31 29.74 -20.16 -46.71
CA GLN A 31 29.46 -20.84 -45.44
C GLN A 31 29.91 -19.98 -44.25
N GLN A 32 31.09 -19.37 -44.32
CA GLN A 32 31.60 -18.48 -43.28
C GLN A 32 30.75 -17.21 -43.15
N TYR A 33 30.28 -16.63 -44.26
CA TYR A 33 29.36 -15.49 -44.23
C TYR A 33 27.99 -15.85 -43.64
N TYR A 34 27.41 -17.00 -43.99
CA TYR A 34 26.15 -17.45 -43.39
C TYR A 34 26.31 -17.79 -41.91
N ALA A 35 27.46 -18.35 -41.51
CA ALA A 35 27.78 -18.64 -40.12
C ALA A 35 28.06 -17.38 -39.29
N SER A 36 28.35 -16.24 -39.92
CA SER A 36 28.58 -14.96 -39.23
C SER A 36 27.33 -14.42 -38.54
N ALA A 37 26.13 -14.79 -39.02
CA ALA A 37 24.84 -14.41 -38.44
C ALA A 37 24.52 -15.21 -37.17
N ARG A 38 25.35 -15.05 -36.13
CA ARG A 38 25.16 -15.69 -34.81
C ARG A 38 23.82 -15.27 -34.21
N GLY A 39 23.11 -16.23 -33.61
CA GLY A 39 21.83 -15.96 -32.95
C GLY A 39 20.59 -15.96 -33.85
N TYR A 40 20.73 -16.11 -35.17
CA TYR A 40 19.58 -16.12 -36.07
C TYR A 40 18.58 -17.24 -35.76
N SER A 41 19.07 -18.42 -35.34
CA SER A 41 18.25 -19.55 -34.89
C SER A 41 17.63 -19.34 -33.51
N GLN A 42 18.29 -18.54 -32.66
CA GLN A 42 17.84 -18.24 -31.29
C GLN A 42 16.72 -17.19 -31.25
N CYS A 43 16.51 -16.47 -32.36
CA CYS A 43 15.41 -15.52 -32.53
C CYS A 43 14.33 -16.08 -33.47
N ASN A 44 14.11 -17.40 -33.47
CA ASN A 44 13.05 -18.05 -34.25
C ASN A 44 11.70 -17.98 -33.51
N GLU A 45 10.63 -18.24 -34.26
CA GLU A 45 9.26 -18.26 -33.74
C GLU A 45 9.07 -19.26 -32.59
N LYS A 46 9.85 -20.34 -32.58
CA LYS A 46 9.87 -21.29 -31.45
C LYS A 46 10.36 -20.67 -30.13
N VAL A 47 11.24 -19.67 -30.19
CA VAL A 47 11.86 -19.05 -29.00
C VAL A 47 11.08 -17.82 -28.56
N ILE A 48 10.82 -16.88 -29.47
CA ILE A 48 10.22 -15.58 -29.15
C ILE A 48 8.79 -15.41 -29.68
N GLY A 49 8.19 -16.46 -30.24
CA GLY A 49 6.86 -16.40 -30.82
C GLY A 49 6.81 -15.47 -32.04
N GLU A 50 5.66 -14.81 -32.22
CA GLU A 50 5.43 -13.91 -33.36
C GLU A 50 6.38 -12.71 -33.43
N TRP A 51 7.09 -12.39 -32.36
CA TRP A 51 8.16 -11.38 -32.36
C TRP A 51 9.30 -11.72 -33.32
N ALA A 52 9.43 -12.99 -33.74
CA ALA A 52 10.36 -13.40 -34.78
C ALA A 52 10.16 -12.67 -36.12
N LYS A 53 8.98 -12.09 -36.36
CA LYS A 53 8.69 -11.20 -37.51
C LYS A 53 9.59 -9.96 -37.55
N THR A 54 10.07 -9.49 -36.39
CA THR A 54 10.96 -8.32 -36.29
C THR A 54 12.43 -8.62 -36.59
N LYS A 55 12.78 -9.92 -36.67
CA LYS A 55 14.15 -10.36 -36.92
C LYS A 55 14.60 -9.98 -38.31
N THR A 56 15.72 -9.28 -38.40
CA THR A 56 16.34 -8.89 -39.68
C THR A 56 17.84 -9.16 -39.65
N ARG A 57 18.42 -9.38 -40.84
CA ARG A 57 19.87 -9.46 -41.03
C ARG A 57 20.34 -8.15 -41.62
N ARG A 58 21.24 -7.45 -40.94
CA ARG A 58 21.85 -6.21 -41.41
C ARG A 58 23.30 -6.49 -41.77
N PHE A 59 23.69 -6.18 -43.00
CA PHE A 59 25.10 -6.29 -43.39
C PHE A 59 25.88 -5.07 -42.88
N SER A 60 26.92 -5.30 -42.08
CA SER A 60 27.87 -4.28 -41.65
C SER A 60 29.05 -4.26 -42.62
N LEU A 61 29.16 -3.21 -43.43
CA LEU A 61 30.27 -3.02 -44.37
C LEU A 61 31.62 -2.83 -43.65
N GLU A 62 31.60 -2.23 -42.46
CA GLU A 62 32.80 -1.94 -41.67
C GLU A 62 33.46 -3.20 -41.12
N GLU A 63 32.64 -4.18 -40.71
CA GLU A 63 33.11 -5.44 -40.12
C GLU A 63 33.00 -6.63 -41.09
N LEU A 64 32.51 -6.40 -42.32
CA LEU A 64 32.25 -7.41 -43.35
C LEU A 64 31.48 -8.64 -42.82
N ARG A 65 30.42 -8.42 -42.04
CA ARG A 65 29.59 -9.50 -41.47
C ARG A 65 28.11 -9.14 -41.35
N PHE A 66 27.27 -10.16 -41.17
CA PHE A 66 25.85 -9.97 -40.87
C PHE A 66 25.60 -9.86 -39.36
N GLU A 67 25.01 -8.74 -38.96
CA GLU A 67 24.43 -8.54 -37.63
C GLU A 67 22.98 -9.03 -37.64
N VAL A 68 22.58 -9.75 -36.59
CA VAL A 68 21.18 -10.15 -36.37
C VAL A 68 20.54 -9.14 -35.42
N GLN A 69 19.53 -8.41 -35.93
CA GLN A 69 18.74 -7.49 -35.13
C GLN A 69 17.34 -8.04 -34.89
N PHE A 70 16.80 -7.79 -33.71
CA PHE A 70 15.47 -8.23 -33.29
C PHE A 70 14.89 -7.22 -32.29
N ASP A 71 13.58 -7.23 -32.09
CA ASP A 71 12.94 -6.41 -31.07
C ASP A 71 12.73 -7.23 -29.80
N ALA A 72 12.94 -6.58 -28.65
CA ALA A 72 12.67 -7.16 -27.34
C ALA A 72 11.80 -6.21 -26.51
N PRO A 73 10.94 -6.74 -25.64
CA PRO A 73 10.01 -5.93 -24.86
C PRO A 73 10.71 -5.17 -23.72
N VAL A 74 10.28 -3.93 -23.50
CA VAL A 74 10.50 -3.16 -22.28
C VAL A 74 9.16 -3.10 -21.54
N ILE A 75 9.09 -3.74 -20.37
CA ILE A 75 7.85 -3.94 -19.60
C ILE A 75 7.85 -3.01 -18.39
N PHE A 76 6.76 -2.30 -18.15
CA PHE A 76 6.59 -1.41 -17.00
C PHE A 76 5.10 -1.26 -16.66
N LEU A 77 4.79 -0.72 -15.48
CA LEU A 77 3.42 -0.33 -15.15
C LEU A 77 3.26 1.19 -15.21
N CYS A 78 2.10 1.61 -15.68
CA CYS A 78 1.73 3.03 -15.70
C CYS A 78 0.22 3.21 -15.53
N PRO A 79 -0.23 4.44 -15.23
CA PRO A 79 -1.65 4.78 -15.36
C PRO A 79 -2.14 4.61 -16.81
N PRO A 80 -3.42 4.22 -17.02
CA PRO A 80 -3.98 4.13 -18.38
C PRO A 80 -3.93 5.44 -19.16
N THR A 81 -3.95 6.59 -18.50
CA THR A 81 -3.88 7.93 -19.12
C THR A 81 -2.46 8.38 -19.45
N ASN A 82 -1.45 7.56 -19.13
CA ASN A 82 -0.06 7.95 -19.34
C ASN A 82 0.30 7.96 -20.84
N THR A 83 0.98 9.02 -21.26
CA THR A 83 1.53 9.18 -22.62
C THR A 83 3.06 9.22 -22.65
N ASN A 84 3.72 9.30 -21.48
CA ASN A 84 5.16 9.36 -21.37
C ASN A 84 5.72 7.96 -21.07
N ALA A 85 6.56 7.45 -21.96
CA ALA A 85 7.11 6.10 -21.84
C ALA A 85 8.65 6.09 -21.75
N PRO A 86 9.27 5.05 -21.15
CA PRO A 86 10.71 5.02 -20.87
C PRO A 86 11.63 5.10 -22.10
N VAL A 87 11.19 4.57 -23.24
CA VAL A 87 11.92 4.59 -24.51
C VAL A 87 11.43 5.79 -25.33
N PRO A 88 12.30 6.78 -25.62
CA PRO A 88 11.95 7.89 -26.50
C PRO A 88 11.57 7.38 -27.89
N ASP A 89 10.58 8.02 -28.51
CA ASP A 89 10.19 7.81 -29.91
C ASP A 89 9.72 6.37 -30.24
N ALA A 90 9.35 5.58 -29.22
CA ALA A 90 8.80 4.23 -29.39
C ALA A 90 7.33 4.17 -28.95
N ASP A 91 6.50 3.52 -29.75
CA ASP A 91 5.09 3.31 -29.44
C ASP A 91 4.91 2.50 -28.16
N MET A 92 3.92 2.91 -27.36
CA MET A 92 3.55 2.25 -26.12
C MET A 92 2.25 1.47 -26.34
N TYR A 93 2.29 0.17 -26.05
CA TYR A 93 1.16 -0.73 -26.15
C TYR A 93 0.69 -1.10 -24.74
N LYS A 94 -0.60 -0.95 -24.47
CA LYS A 94 -1.21 -1.37 -23.19
C LYS A 94 -1.66 -2.82 -23.31
N LEU A 95 -1.40 -3.61 -22.28
CA LEU A 95 -1.86 -5.00 -22.21
C LEU A 95 -3.23 -4.99 -21.51
N ASP A 96 -4.31 -5.02 -22.27
CA ASP A 96 -5.68 -4.94 -21.76
C ASP A 96 -6.53 -6.21 -22.05
N GLY A 97 -5.93 -7.24 -22.63
CA GLY A 97 -6.57 -8.52 -22.95
C GLY A 97 -7.52 -8.49 -24.16
N THR A 98 -7.66 -7.36 -24.86
CA THR A 98 -8.46 -7.27 -26.09
C THR A 98 -7.77 -7.96 -27.27
N ASP A 99 -8.56 -8.35 -28.28
CA ASP A 99 -8.01 -8.93 -29.52
C ASP A 99 -7.09 -7.95 -30.25
N GLU A 100 -7.36 -6.64 -30.17
CA GLU A 100 -6.49 -5.58 -30.69
C GLU A 100 -5.14 -5.57 -29.97
N SER A 101 -5.16 -5.51 -28.63
CA SER A 101 -3.92 -5.54 -27.82
C SER A 101 -3.11 -6.81 -28.04
N LEU A 102 -3.75 -7.96 -28.24
CA LEU A 102 -3.08 -9.21 -28.56
C LEU A 102 -2.37 -9.16 -29.92
N ALA A 103 -3.05 -8.64 -30.94
CA ALA A 103 -2.48 -8.46 -32.27
C ALA A 103 -1.32 -7.45 -32.27
N GLU A 104 -1.46 -6.34 -31.55
CA GLU A 104 -0.43 -5.30 -31.43
C GLU A 104 0.77 -5.76 -30.59
N THR A 105 0.56 -6.57 -29.56
CA THR A 105 1.67 -7.08 -28.72
C THR A 105 2.26 -8.39 -29.21
N TRP A 106 1.72 -8.95 -30.31
CA TRP A 106 2.09 -10.26 -30.86
C TRP A 106 2.03 -11.37 -29.81
N THR A 107 1.01 -11.30 -28.95
CA THR A 107 0.83 -12.20 -27.83
C THR A 107 -0.22 -13.24 -28.17
N THR A 108 0.04 -14.50 -27.81
CA THR A 108 -0.94 -15.59 -27.97
C THR A 108 -1.42 -16.04 -26.60
N LEU A 109 -2.73 -16.21 -26.43
CA LEU A 109 -3.38 -16.54 -25.15
C LEU A 109 -3.28 -18.02 -24.77
N ASN A 110 -2.34 -18.75 -25.37
CA ASN A 110 -2.25 -20.19 -25.18
C ASN A 110 -1.56 -20.54 -23.86
N MET A 111 -2.17 -20.11 -22.75
CA MET A 111 -1.73 -20.35 -21.38
C MET A 111 -2.40 -21.59 -20.77
N SER A 112 -3.51 -22.05 -21.37
CA SER A 112 -4.19 -23.28 -20.98
C SER A 112 -3.48 -24.49 -21.59
N GLN A 113 -2.31 -24.83 -21.05
CA GLN A 113 -1.58 -26.04 -21.42
C GLN A 113 -2.47 -27.29 -21.31
N ARG A 114 -3.57 -27.30 -20.53
CA ARG A 114 -4.49 -28.45 -20.37
C ARG A 114 -5.39 -28.78 -21.59
N LYS A 115 -6.00 -27.80 -22.25
CA LYS A 115 -6.84 -28.07 -23.45
C LYS A 115 -5.99 -28.52 -24.64
N ASP A 116 -4.75 -28.02 -24.71
CA ASP A 116 -3.76 -28.46 -25.69
C ASP A 116 -3.04 -29.76 -25.29
N TYR A 117 -2.89 -30.04 -23.98
CA TYR A 117 -2.35 -31.30 -23.46
C TYR A 117 -3.12 -32.52 -23.93
N GLN A 118 -4.45 -32.40 -24.03
CA GLN A 118 -5.33 -33.46 -24.49
C GLN A 118 -5.26 -33.67 -26.01
N LYS A 119 -4.81 -32.63 -26.76
CA LYS A 119 -4.63 -32.68 -28.22
C LYS A 119 -3.22 -33.13 -28.65
N ARG A 120 -2.25 -33.16 -27.73
CA ARG A 120 -0.84 -33.50 -28.02
C ARG A 120 -0.57 -35.00 -27.99
N SER A 121 0.40 -35.43 -28.79
CA SER A 121 0.78 -36.84 -28.93
C SER A 121 1.38 -37.42 -27.63
N PRO A 122 1.34 -38.75 -27.41
CA PRO A 122 1.90 -39.38 -26.20
C PRO A 122 3.38 -39.08 -25.92
N LYS A 123 4.17 -38.76 -26.95
CA LYS A 123 5.60 -38.38 -26.83
C LYS A 123 5.79 -36.92 -26.41
N GLU A 124 4.87 -36.03 -26.78
CA GLU A 124 4.83 -34.61 -26.34
C GLU A 124 4.20 -34.43 -24.96
N ARG A 125 3.56 -35.48 -24.43
CA ARG A 125 2.93 -35.52 -23.09
C ARG A 125 3.94 -35.79 -21.97
N ILE A 126 5.18 -36.15 -22.28
CA ILE A 126 6.27 -36.33 -21.31
C ILE A 126 6.79 -34.93 -20.95
N HIS A 127 6.37 -34.44 -19.80
CA HIS A 127 6.63 -33.08 -19.32
C HIS A 127 8.06 -32.96 -18.80
N THR A 128 9.01 -32.67 -19.67
CA THR A 128 10.21 -31.93 -19.27
C THR A 128 10.02 -30.50 -19.75
N SER A 129 10.19 -29.53 -18.85
CA SER A 129 10.03 -28.09 -19.05
C SER A 129 10.37 -27.66 -20.48
N ASP A 130 9.41 -27.03 -21.18
CA ASP A 130 9.63 -26.47 -22.52
C ASP A 130 10.50 -25.20 -22.38
N ASN A 131 11.77 -25.41 -22.07
CA ASN A 131 12.77 -24.39 -21.78
C ASN A 131 13.26 -23.69 -23.06
N GLU A 132 12.72 -24.03 -24.23
CA GLU A 132 13.12 -23.45 -25.51
C GLU A 132 12.56 -22.04 -25.72
N ARG A 133 11.41 -21.73 -25.10
CA ARG A 133 10.76 -20.41 -25.20
C ARG A 133 11.39 -19.39 -24.26
N ALA A 134 11.39 -18.13 -24.68
CA ALA A 134 11.69 -17.00 -23.81
C ALA A 134 10.55 -16.80 -22.82
N SER A 135 10.88 -16.78 -21.54
CA SER A 135 9.93 -16.73 -20.42
C SER A 135 9.12 -15.42 -20.38
N TRP A 136 9.66 -14.33 -20.92
CA TRP A 136 8.90 -13.08 -21.06
C TRP A 136 7.70 -13.22 -22.00
N THR A 137 7.72 -14.12 -23.00
CA THR A 137 6.53 -14.37 -23.85
C THR A 137 5.39 -14.95 -23.03
N ILE A 138 5.71 -15.84 -22.09
CA ILE A 138 4.78 -16.44 -21.13
C ILE A 138 4.22 -15.37 -20.20
N LEU A 139 5.07 -14.44 -19.74
CA LEU A 139 4.65 -13.31 -18.92
C LEU A 139 3.65 -12.40 -19.66
N LEU A 140 3.94 -12.00 -20.90
CA LEU A 140 3.01 -11.16 -21.68
C LEU A 140 1.66 -11.87 -21.89
N SER A 141 1.69 -13.16 -22.24
CA SER A 141 0.49 -13.98 -22.35
C SER A 141 -0.28 -14.10 -21.03
N ALA A 142 0.42 -14.25 -19.90
CA ALA A 142 -0.21 -14.30 -18.57
C ALA A 142 -0.94 -13.00 -18.22
N VAL A 143 -0.32 -11.85 -18.49
CA VAL A 143 -0.91 -10.52 -18.24
C VAL A 143 -2.14 -10.29 -19.14
N GLN A 144 -2.05 -10.62 -20.43
CA GLN A 144 -3.21 -10.50 -21.34
C GLN A 144 -4.35 -11.45 -20.93
N CYS A 145 -4.04 -12.69 -20.53
CA CYS A 145 -5.01 -13.62 -19.97
C CYS A 145 -5.65 -13.09 -18.70
N MET A 146 -4.86 -12.48 -17.81
CA MET A 146 -5.35 -11.88 -16.57
C MET A 146 -6.41 -10.82 -16.84
N GLU A 147 -6.13 -9.85 -17.70
CA GLU A 147 -7.08 -8.77 -18.00
C GLU A 147 -8.36 -9.31 -18.64
N ARG A 148 -8.23 -10.21 -19.62
CA ARG A 148 -9.39 -10.79 -20.30
C ARG A 148 -10.24 -11.67 -19.38
N GLU A 149 -9.64 -12.64 -18.68
CA GLU A 149 -10.37 -13.54 -17.78
C GLU A 149 -11.04 -12.77 -16.63
N SER A 150 -10.38 -11.71 -16.14
CA SER A 150 -10.97 -10.86 -15.09
C SER A 150 -12.15 -10.04 -15.60
N ARG A 151 -12.10 -9.54 -16.84
CA ARG A 151 -13.23 -8.85 -17.49
C ARG A 151 -14.41 -9.79 -17.70
N GLU A 152 -14.17 -10.94 -18.33
CA GLU A 152 -15.21 -11.95 -18.58
C GLU A 152 -15.86 -12.42 -17.27
N TRP A 153 -15.06 -12.64 -16.22
CA TRP A 153 -15.59 -12.98 -14.89
C TRP A 153 -16.41 -11.83 -14.28
N HIS A 154 -15.92 -10.59 -14.40
CA HIS A 154 -16.60 -9.41 -13.87
C HIS A 154 -17.97 -9.21 -14.54
N GLU A 155 -18.02 -9.28 -15.87
CA GLU A 155 -19.25 -9.21 -16.66
C GLU A 155 -20.22 -10.34 -16.27
N ALA A 156 -19.73 -11.58 -16.15
CA ALA A 156 -20.57 -12.71 -15.74
C ALA A 156 -21.20 -12.54 -14.35
N GLU A 157 -20.49 -11.92 -13.38
CA GLU A 157 -21.05 -11.67 -12.05
C GLU A 157 -22.16 -10.58 -12.06
N PHE A 158 -22.18 -9.70 -13.06
CA PHE A 158 -23.29 -8.76 -13.32
C PHE A 158 -24.48 -9.42 -14.05
N GLU A 159 -24.22 -10.44 -14.87
CA GLU A 159 -25.23 -11.10 -15.71
C GLU A 159 -25.92 -12.31 -15.06
N TYR A 160 -25.27 -12.99 -14.13
CA TYR A 160 -25.74 -14.27 -13.58
C TYR A 160 -26.75 -14.09 -12.43
N ASP A 161 -28.00 -13.78 -12.77
CA ASP A 161 -29.17 -14.13 -11.96
C ASP A 161 -30.12 -14.99 -12.82
N PRO A 162 -30.27 -16.30 -12.53
CA PRO A 162 -31.10 -17.20 -13.33
C PRO A 162 -32.61 -16.95 -13.15
N ASP A 163 -33.04 -16.25 -12.10
CA ASP A 163 -34.46 -16.12 -11.72
C ASP A 163 -35.06 -14.76 -12.09
N GLN A 164 -34.25 -13.71 -12.33
CA GLN A 164 -34.70 -12.40 -12.80
C GLN A 164 -33.68 -11.74 -13.73
N PRO A 165 -34.10 -11.03 -14.80
CA PRO A 165 -33.15 -10.28 -15.62
C PRO A 165 -32.49 -9.17 -14.76
N PRO A 166 -31.15 -9.17 -14.61
CA PRO A 166 -30.43 -8.25 -13.72
C PRO A 166 -30.76 -6.77 -13.94
N ARG A 167 -31.18 -6.39 -15.15
CA ARG A 167 -31.48 -5.01 -15.54
C ARG A 167 -32.57 -4.35 -14.69
N ASP A 168 -33.53 -5.12 -14.15
CA ASP A 168 -34.61 -4.53 -13.35
C ASP A 168 -34.22 -4.39 -11.86
N VAL A 169 -33.48 -5.37 -11.31
CA VAL A 169 -33.03 -5.37 -9.91
C VAL A 169 -31.97 -4.30 -9.66
N PHE A 170 -30.98 -4.19 -10.53
CA PHE A 170 -29.93 -3.16 -10.40
C PHE A 170 -30.52 -1.75 -10.48
N ARG A 171 -31.53 -1.52 -11.33
CA ARG A 171 -32.24 -0.24 -11.43
C ARG A 171 -32.99 0.10 -10.15
N GLN A 172 -33.72 -0.87 -9.58
CA GLN A 172 -34.48 -0.68 -8.34
C GLN A 172 -33.58 -0.27 -7.17
N HIS A 173 -32.36 -0.79 -7.14
CA HIS A 173 -31.36 -0.49 -6.11
C HIS A 173 -30.37 0.64 -6.48
N GLY A 174 -30.56 1.30 -7.63
CA GLY A 174 -29.70 2.39 -8.09
C GLY A 174 -28.23 1.98 -8.27
N LEU A 175 -27.99 0.75 -8.70
CA LEU A 175 -26.66 0.22 -9.06
C LEU A 175 -26.39 0.39 -10.56
N PRO A 176 -25.13 0.55 -10.97
CA PRO A 176 -24.78 0.68 -12.39
C PRO A 176 -25.11 -0.60 -13.17
N HIS A 177 -25.60 -0.42 -14.41
CA HIS A 177 -26.02 -1.52 -15.29
C HIS A 177 -24.87 -2.27 -15.96
N GLU A 178 -23.71 -1.64 -16.06
CA GLU A 178 -22.52 -2.19 -16.68
C GLU A 178 -21.35 -2.07 -15.71
N PRO A 179 -20.44 -3.05 -15.70
CA PRO A 179 -19.23 -2.96 -14.89
C PRO A 179 -18.41 -1.74 -15.31
N PRO A 180 -17.73 -1.06 -14.37
CA PRO A 180 -16.83 0.05 -14.69
C PRO A 180 -15.77 -0.39 -15.72
N SER A 181 -15.53 0.45 -16.73
CA SER A 181 -14.52 0.14 -17.75
C SER A 181 -13.10 0.30 -17.19
N LEU A 182 -12.14 -0.37 -17.84
CA LEU A 182 -10.71 -0.32 -17.47
C LEU A 182 -10.17 1.12 -17.49
N GLU A 183 -10.58 1.94 -18.47
CA GLU A 183 -10.10 3.32 -18.59
C GLU A 183 -10.71 4.28 -17.57
N SER A 184 -11.95 4.03 -17.13
CA SER A 184 -12.63 4.90 -16.16
C SER A 184 -12.25 4.57 -14.72
N SER A 185 -11.95 3.30 -14.43
CA SER A 185 -11.85 2.80 -13.05
C SER A 185 -10.45 2.34 -12.62
N HIS A 186 -9.63 1.82 -13.54
CA HIS A 186 -8.30 1.35 -13.20
C HIS A 186 -7.31 2.52 -13.21
N THR A 187 -6.40 2.54 -12.23
CA THR A 187 -5.29 3.52 -12.22
C THR A 187 -3.95 2.86 -12.54
N LEU A 188 -3.97 1.56 -12.85
CA LEU A 188 -2.79 0.76 -13.12
C LEU A 188 -3.01 -0.17 -14.31
N VAL A 189 -2.11 -0.12 -15.30
CA VAL A 189 -2.06 -1.07 -16.42
C VAL A 189 -0.61 -1.47 -16.69
N VAL A 190 -0.40 -2.70 -17.16
CA VAL A 190 0.90 -3.15 -17.65
C VAL A 190 1.06 -2.65 -19.09
N ALA A 191 2.18 -1.99 -19.36
CA ALA A 191 2.49 -1.46 -20.67
C ALA A 191 3.81 -2.03 -21.19
N LEU A 192 3.93 -1.98 -22.51
CA LEU A 192 5.02 -2.53 -23.29
C LEU A 192 5.54 -1.49 -24.27
N GLN A 193 6.85 -1.37 -24.39
CA GLN A 193 7.51 -0.75 -25.54
C GLN A 193 8.45 -1.73 -26.24
N ARG A 194 8.54 -1.62 -27.56
CA ARG A 194 9.48 -2.40 -28.36
C ARG A 194 10.84 -1.71 -28.37
N LYS A 195 11.90 -2.45 -28.08
CA LYS A 195 13.28 -1.96 -28.17
C LYS A 195 14.09 -2.83 -29.11
N ARG A 196 14.64 -2.21 -30.16
CA ARG A 196 15.58 -2.85 -31.07
C ARG A 196 16.85 -3.26 -30.33
N LYS A 197 17.25 -4.52 -30.46
CA LYS A 197 18.49 -5.09 -29.93
C LYS A 197 19.27 -5.81 -31.03
N SER A 198 20.57 -5.91 -30.81
CA SER A 198 21.49 -6.66 -31.64
C SER A 198 21.99 -7.88 -30.90
N TRP A 199 22.05 -9.02 -31.61
CA TRP A 199 22.62 -10.24 -31.05
C TRP A 199 24.11 -10.09 -30.71
N ASP A 200 24.85 -9.23 -31.41
CA ASP A 200 26.27 -9.00 -31.14
C ASP A 200 26.52 -8.35 -29.77
N THR A 201 25.52 -7.65 -29.23
CA THR A 201 25.57 -7.05 -27.89
C THR A 201 25.12 -8.00 -26.78
N MET A 202 24.70 -9.22 -27.11
CA MET A 202 24.24 -10.20 -26.14
C MET A 202 25.44 -10.92 -25.51
N PRO A 203 25.50 -11.03 -24.16
CA PRO A 203 26.51 -11.83 -23.48
C PRO A 203 26.53 -13.28 -23.97
N ALA A 204 27.71 -13.87 -24.12
CA ALA A 204 27.89 -15.19 -24.74
C ALA A 204 27.16 -16.33 -24.00
N ALA A 205 26.92 -16.18 -22.70
CA ALA A 205 26.21 -17.17 -21.90
C ALA A 205 24.68 -17.12 -22.09
N ILE A 206 24.15 -16.07 -22.75
CA ILE A 206 22.71 -15.93 -23.01
C ILE A 206 22.36 -16.57 -24.35
N THR A 207 21.50 -17.57 -24.28
CA THR A 207 21.07 -18.34 -25.45
C THR A 207 19.79 -17.83 -26.08
N ARG A 208 19.05 -16.92 -25.43
CA ARG A 208 17.74 -16.41 -25.89
C ARG A 208 17.55 -14.92 -25.63
N PRO A 209 16.73 -14.23 -26.45
CA PRO A 209 16.39 -12.83 -26.22
C PRO A 209 15.72 -12.59 -24.85
N TYR A 210 16.18 -11.57 -24.12
CA TYR A 210 15.59 -11.17 -22.84
C TYR A 210 14.83 -9.84 -22.94
N ALA A 211 13.73 -9.75 -22.18
CA ALA A 211 13.01 -8.52 -21.90
C ALA A 211 13.79 -7.63 -20.92
N THR A 212 13.46 -6.35 -20.89
CA THR A 212 14.02 -5.40 -19.92
C THR A 212 12.89 -4.79 -19.08
N THR A 213 13.08 -4.74 -17.78
CA THR A 213 12.19 -4.03 -16.84
C THR A 213 13.02 -3.48 -15.69
N THR A 214 12.40 -2.86 -14.70
CA THR A 214 13.06 -2.46 -13.45
C THR A 214 12.66 -3.39 -12.32
N MET A 215 13.49 -3.47 -11.28
CA MET A 215 13.16 -4.29 -10.10
C MET A 215 11.81 -3.87 -9.49
N CYS A 216 11.49 -2.58 -9.43
CA CYS A 216 10.21 -2.13 -8.88
C CYS A 216 9.03 -2.62 -9.71
N HIS A 217 9.06 -2.41 -11.03
CA HIS A 217 7.99 -2.86 -11.93
C HIS A 217 7.87 -4.38 -11.96
N LEU A 218 8.97 -5.12 -11.88
CA LEU A 218 8.90 -6.58 -11.78
C LEU A 218 8.09 -7.00 -10.54
N VAL A 219 8.42 -6.46 -9.37
CA VAL A 219 7.70 -6.76 -8.11
C VAL A 219 6.22 -6.39 -8.22
N GLU A 220 5.92 -5.22 -8.79
CA GLU A 220 4.55 -4.73 -9.00
C GLU A 220 3.75 -5.60 -9.98
N VAL A 221 4.32 -6.00 -11.13
CA VAL A 221 3.65 -6.89 -12.10
C VAL A 221 3.38 -8.26 -11.46
N MET A 222 4.34 -8.80 -10.69
CA MET A 222 4.14 -10.07 -10.00
C MET A 222 2.98 -10.01 -9.01
N ALA A 223 2.93 -8.94 -8.20
CA ALA A 223 1.84 -8.74 -7.25
C ALA A 223 0.49 -8.57 -7.95
N ALA A 224 0.42 -7.81 -9.06
CA ALA A 224 -0.81 -7.65 -9.84
C ALA A 224 -1.37 -9.00 -10.34
N MET A 225 -0.49 -9.92 -10.75
CA MET A 225 -0.87 -11.28 -11.16
C MET A 225 -1.23 -12.22 -10.00
N GLY A 226 -1.15 -11.77 -8.75
CA GLY A 226 -1.39 -12.57 -7.55
C GLY A 226 -0.22 -13.51 -7.20
N ILE A 227 1.00 -13.15 -7.63
CA ILE A 227 2.25 -13.85 -7.29
C ILE A 227 2.91 -13.11 -6.12
N TYR A 228 3.22 -13.85 -5.06
CA TYR A 228 3.90 -13.31 -3.89
C TYR A 228 5.30 -13.91 -3.73
N TRP A 229 6.17 -13.19 -3.02
CA TRP A 229 7.57 -13.58 -2.85
C TRP A 229 7.73 -14.53 -1.65
N LYS A 230 8.40 -15.67 -1.87
CA LYS A 230 8.78 -16.60 -0.79
C LYS A 230 10.21 -16.38 -0.33
N GLU A 231 11.08 -16.03 -1.26
CA GLU A 231 12.47 -15.72 -0.98
C GLU A 231 12.87 -14.46 -1.75
N PHE A 232 13.42 -13.49 -1.04
CA PHE A 232 13.88 -12.24 -1.63
C PHE A 232 15.20 -11.86 -0.96
N ASN A 233 16.28 -12.53 -1.36
CA ASN A 233 17.58 -12.35 -0.71
C ASN A 233 18.55 -11.61 -1.64
N ARG A 234 18.72 -10.32 -1.36
CA ARG A 234 19.62 -9.43 -2.10
C ARG A 234 21.11 -9.68 -1.84
N ARG A 235 21.48 -10.34 -0.73
CA ARG A 235 22.90 -10.58 -0.41
C ARG A 235 23.49 -11.70 -1.24
N ILE A 236 22.68 -12.73 -1.50
CA ILE A 236 23.06 -13.90 -2.31
C ILE A 236 22.47 -13.82 -3.73
N ASP A 237 21.79 -12.73 -4.07
CA ASP A 237 21.08 -12.52 -5.33
C ASP A 237 20.17 -13.69 -5.73
N ARG A 238 19.39 -14.21 -4.77
CA ARG A 238 18.45 -15.32 -4.97
C ARG A 238 17.03 -14.87 -4.70
N TYR A 239 16.16 -15.11 -5.67
CA TYR A 239 14.79 -14.63 -5.67
C TYR A 239 13.84 -15.76 -6.08
N ARG A 240 12.77 -15.96 -5.31
CA ARG A 240 11.72 -16.94 -5.61
C ARG A 240 10.36 -16.37 -5.26
N ALA A 241 9.45 -16.39 -6.24
CA ALA A 241 8.05 -16.04 -6.07
C ALA A 241 7.16 -17.16 -6.60
N GLU A 242 6.00 -17.34 -5.98
CA GLU A 242 4.99 -18.30 -6.42
C GLU A 242 3.60 -17.80 -6.07
N GLY A 243 2.61 -18.06 -6.92
CA GLY A 243 1.24 -17.65 -6.68
C GLY A 243 0.41 -17.72 -7.95
N ASN A 244 -0.90 -17.90 -7.79
CA ASN A 244 -1.88 -17.97 -8.88
C ASN A 244 -1.48 -18.85 -10.09
N GLY A 245 -0.83 -19.99 -9.85
CA GLY A 245 -0.40 -20.92 -10.91
C GLY A 245 0.93 -20.58 -11.59
N PHE A 246 1.66 -19.56 -11.11
CA PHE A 246 2.95 -19.16 -11.66
C PHE A 246 4.09 -19.31 -10.67
N MET A 247 5.30 -19.43 -11.19
CA MET A 247 6.55 -19.42 -10.44
C MET A 247 7.55 -18.48 -11.11
N VAL A 248 8.28 -17.72 -10.30
CA VAL A 248 9.35 -16.82 -10.76
C VAL A 248 10.61 -17.13 -10.00
N LEU A 249 11.69 -17.35 -10.75
CA LEU A 249 13.01 -17.62 -10.22
C LEU A 249 13.95 -16.53 -10.72
N GLY A 250 14.68 -15.90 -9.82
CA GLY A 250 15.67 -14.87 -10.15
C GLY A 250 17.02 -15.21 -9.57
N GLU A 251 18.05 -15.01 -10.39
CA GLU A 251 19.45 -15.19 -10.01
C GLU A 251 20.33 -14.15 -10.67
N ARG A 252 21.54 -13.98 -10.14
CA ARG A 252 22.55 -13.15 -10.77
C ARG A 252 23.21 -13.88 -11.92
N PHE A 253 23.14 -13.25 -13.08
CA PHE A 253 23.83 -13.66 -14.28
C PHE A 253 25.08 -12.81 -14.49
N SER A 254 26.20 -13.48 -14.69
CA SER A 254 27.49 -12.84 -15.00
C SER A 254 27.33 -11.92 -16.22
N ASP A 255 27.92 -10.72 -16.16
CA ASP A 255 27.94 -9.70 -17.23
C ASP A 255 26.63 -8.96 -17.54
N LEU A 256 25.46 -9.50 -17.19
CA LEU A 256 24.18 -8.82 -17.42
C LEU A 256 23.56 -8.21 -16.15
N GLY A 257 23.67 -8.88 -15.00
CA GLY A 257 23.01 -8.48 -13.76
C GLY A 257 21.93 -9.49 -13.33
N LEU A 258 20.78 -9.03 -12.84
CA LEU A 258 19.73 -9.91 -12.36
C LEU A 258 18.83 -10.38 -13.51
N MET A 259 18.70 -11.70 -13.66
CA MET A 259 17.85 -12.33 -14.66
C MET A 259 16.78 -13.18 -13.98
N PHE A 260 15.55 -13.05 -14.45
CA PHE A 260 14.37 -13.73 -13.95
C PHE A 260 13.80 -14.66 -15.00
N ASN A 261 13.33 -15.82 -14.57
CA ASN A 261 12.66 -16.80 -15.40
C ASN A 261 11.21 -16.96 -14.90
N PHE A 262 10.26 -16.73 -15.79
CA PHE A 262 8.83 -16.85 -15.53
C PHE A 262 8.27 -18.18 -16.04
N GLN A 263 7.63 -18.95 -15.17
CA GLN A 263 7.16 -20.29 -15.48
C GLN A 263 5.71 -20.52 -15.04
N VAL A 264 4.98 -21.30 -15.83
CA VAL A 264 3.65 -21.80 -15.45
C VAL A 264 3.85 -23.05 -14.60
N ASN A 265 3.36 -23.02 -13.37
CA ASN A 265 3.45 -24.13 -12.41
C ASN A 265 2.09 -24.79 -12.14
N GLY A 266 0.98 -24.12 -12.47
CA GLY A 266 -0.36 -24.62 -12.20
C GLY A 266 -1.45 -23.86 -12.96
N LEU A 267 -2.69 -24.05 -12.54
CA LEU A 267 -3.83 -23.32 -13.09
C LEU A 267 -3.88 -21.90 -12.50
N SER A 268 -3.95 -20.91 -13.37
CA SER A 268 -4.28 -19.54 -13.02
C SER A 268 -5.80 -19.35 -13.00
N ARG A 269 -6.27 -18.47 -12.11
CA ARG A 269 -7.65 -17.97 -12.12
C ARG A 269 -7.58 -16.48 -11.82
N PHE A 270 -8.29 -15.67 -12.60
CA PHE A 270 -8.30 -14.21 -12.43
C PHE A 270 -9.72 -13.69 -12.17
N GLY A 271 -10.47 -14.37 -11.31
CA GLY A 271 -11.79 -13.92 -10.86
C GLY A 271 -11.68 -13.17 -9.53
N ARG A 272 -12.34 -13.68 -8.49
CA ARG A 272 -12.32 -13.12 -7.12
C ARG A 272 -10.93 -12.85 -6.55
N ASN A 273 -9.92 -13.63 -6.95
CA ASN A 273 -8.54 -13.52 -6.48
C ASN A 273 -7.67 -12.57 -7.32
N ARG A 274 -8.23 -11.85 -8.30
CA ARG A 274 -7.54 -10.78 -9.03
C ARG A 274 -7.26 -9.63 -8.08
N VAL A 275 -5.98 -9.23 -8.01
CA VAL A 275 -5.57 -8.05 -7.25
C VAL A 275 -6.17 -6.80 -7.88
N ILE A 276 -6.70 -5.90 -7.06
CA ILE A 276 -7.32 -4.66 -7.51
C ILE A 276 -6.29 -3.84 -8.34
N PRO A 277 -6.67 -3.25 -9.49
CA PRO A 277 -5.76 -2.48 -10.34
C PRO A 277 -5.71 -0.99 -9.96
N VAL A 278 -5.35 -0.69 -8.70
CA VAL A 278 -5.11 0.68 -8.24
C VAL A 278 -3.62 0.99 -8.01
N ASP A 279 -3.21 2.23 -8.24
CA ASP A 279 -1.82 2.66 -8.17
C ASP A 279 -1.23 2.53 -6.76
N GLU A 280 -2.04 2.78 -5.72
CA GLU A 280 -1.68 2.67 -4.31
C GLU A 280 -1.19 1.27 -3.92
N ILE A 281 -1.60 0.23 -4.66
CA ILE A 281 -1.16 -1.15 -4.43
C ILE A 281 0.34 -1.32 -4.68
N LYS A 282 0.96 -0.47 -5.50
CA LYS A 282 2.42 -0.48 -5.69
C LYS A 282 3.15 -0.34 -4.36
N GLU A 283 2.68 0.55 -3.48
CA GLU A 283 3.30 0.78 -2.18
C GLU A 283 3.15 -0.42 -1.25
N LEU A 284 1.98 -1.06 -1.27
CA LEU A 284 1.70 -2.26 -0.48
C LEU A 284 2.69 -3.38 -0.82
N CYS A 285 3.06 -3.49 -2.09
CA CYS A 285 4.05 -4.46 -2.55
C CYS A 285 5.41 -4.29 -1.88
N PHE A 286 5.73 -3.11 -1.33
CA PHE A 286 6.98 -2.81 -0.63
C PHE A 286 6.79 -2.64 0.89
N GLY A 287 5.60 -2.93 1.41
CA GLY A 287 5.28 -2.82 2.83
C GLY A 287 5.03 -1.38 3.30
N TRP A 288 4.82 -0.47 2.34
CA TRP A 288 4.38 0.89 2.61
C TRP A 288 2.86 0.96 2.48
N VAL A 289 2.20 1.65 3.40
CA VAL A 289 0.74 1.74 3.42
C VAL A 289 0.31 3.20 3.49
N PRO A 290 -0.36 3.73 2.46
CA PRO A 290 -0.91 5.08 2.50
C PRO A 290 -2.07 5.15 3.50
N THR A 291 -2.14 6.24 4.27
CA THR A 291 -3.19 6.42 5.29
C THR A 291 -4.23 7.46 4.89
N ILE A 292 -5.32 7.51 5.65
CA ILE A 292 -6.38 8.52 5.55
C ILE A 292 -5.90 9.97 5.74
N TYR A 293 -4.71 10.18 6.30
CA TYR A 293 -4.12 11.50 6.54
C TYR A 293 -3.28 12.02 5.38
N ARG A 294 -2.83 11.12 4.49
CA ARG A 294 -2.04 11.48 3.32
C ARG A 294 -2.77 12.54 2.49
N SER A 295 -2.06 13.62 2.18
CA SER A 295 -2.48 14.58 1.17
C SER A 295 -2.34 13.92 -0.20
N THR A 296 -3.33 14.10 -1.09
CA THR A 296 -3.34 13.65 -2.48
C THR A 296 -2.22 14.33 -3.30
N GLN A 297 -0.97 14.00 -2.99
CA GLN A 297 0.19 14.37 -3.80
C GLN A 297 0.31 13.45 -5.01
N ASP A 298 0.94 13.99 -6.05
CA ASP A 298 1.08 13.43 -7.38
C ASP A 298 1.51 11.95 -7.36
N LYS A 299 0.56 11.05 -7.67
CA LYS A 299 0.72 9.59 -7.74
C LYS A 299 1.81 9.14 -8.73
N ARG A 300 2.32 10.06 -9.55
CA ARG A 300 3.28 9.77 -10.63
C ARG A 300 4.72 9.56 -10.14
N ARG A 301 5.06 9.94 -8.91
CA ARG A 301 6.41 9.75 -8.37
C ARG A 301 6.32 9.07 -7.01
N LEU A 302 6.65 7.78 -7.00
CA LEU A 302 6.95 7.00 -5.79
C LEU A 302 8.23 7.57 -5.15
N GLU A 303 8.14 8.78 -4.58
CA GLU A 303 9.18 9.32 -3.72
C GLU A 303 8.99 8.68 -2.34
N VAL A 304 10.06 8.12 -1.77
CA VAL A 304 10.04 7.63 -0.39
C VAL A 304 9.59 8.81 0.48
N PRO A 305 8.55 8.67 1.32
CA PRO A 305 8.13 9.75 2.21
C PRO A 305 9.33 10.18 3.08
N ILE A 306 9.91 11.35 2.77
CA ILE A 306 11.14 11.83 3.41
C ILE A 306 10.84 12.31 4.85
N ASP A 307 9.59 12.68 5.12
CA ASP A 307 9.18 13.22 6.41
C ASP A 307 8.71 12.11 7.36
N LEU A 308 9.65 11.63 8.18
CA LEU A 308 9.50 10.66 9.27
C LEU A 308 8.53 11.11 10.41
N LEU A 309 7.76 12.17 10.22
CA LEU A 309 6.94 12.83 11.25
C LEU A 309 5.45 12.93 10.91
N ASP A 310 5.02 12.54 9.71
CA ASP A 310 3.60 12.61 9.34
C ASP A 310 2.97 11.22 9.30
N LEU A 311 1.76 11.10 9.85
CA LEU A 311 0.93 9.89 9.86
C LEU A 311 0.44 9.51 8.44
N SER A 312 1.04 10.07 7.38
CA SER A 312 0.66 9.91 5.97
C SER A 312 0.95 8.54 5.38
N SER A 313 1.88 7.79 5.98
CA SER A 313 2.26 6.45 5.53
C SER A 313 2.78 5.60 6.66
N LEU A 314 2.45 4.31 6.64
CA LEU A 314 2.95 3.32 7.58
C LEU A 314 3.99 2.44 6.92
N GLN A 315 4.98 1.98 7.69
CA GLN A 315 5.92 0.94 7.27
C GLN A 315 5.62 -0.34 8.03
N MET A 316 5.25 -1.39 7.31
CA MET A 316 4.72 -2.63 7.90
C MET A 316 5.44 -3.90 7.41
N ALA A 317 6.45 -3.77 6.54
CA ALA A 317 7.07 -4.90 5.85
C ALA A 317 7.75 -5.90 6.81
N THR A 318 8.34 -5.42 7.90
CA THR A 318 9.03 -6.23 8.90
C THR A 318 8.64 -5.82 10.32
N ARG A 319 8.86 -6.70 11.30
CA ARG A 319 8.62 -6.37 12.73
C ARG A 319 9.38 -5.12 13.20
N SER A 320 10.58 -4.87 12.67
CA SER A 320 11.37 -3.67 12.98
C SER A 320 10.71 -2.40 12.42
N GLU A 321 10.24 -2.45 11.18
CA GLU A 321 9.53 -1.32 10.55
C GLU A 321 8.18 -1.06 11.22
N VAL A 322 7.47 -2.11 11.64
CA VAL A 322 6.25 -1.95 12.47
C VAL A 322 6.61 -1.25 13.78
N ALA A 323 7.70 -1.62 14.44
CA ALA A 323 8.17 -0.97 15.66
C ALA A 323 8.50 0.52 15.43
N GLU A 324 9.11 0.88 14.30
CA GLU A 324 9.33 2.28 13.90
C GLU A 324 8.01 3.03 13.67
N THR A 325 7.03 2.39 13.04
CA THR A 325 5.68 2.93 12.89
C THR A 325 5.01 3.17 14.25
N LEU A 326 5.18 2.27 15.22
CA LEU A 326 4.67 2.47 16.58
C LEU A 326 5.33 3.66 17.29
N VAL A 327 6.64 3.87 17.10
CA VAL A 327 7.34 5.06 17.60
C VAL A 327 6.77 6.33 16.97
N MET A 328 6.50 6.32 15.67
CA MET A 328 5.89 7.45 14.94
C MET A 328 4.47 7.76 15.46
N ILE A 329 3.67 6.73 15.75
CA ILE A 329 2.35 6.88 16.40
C ILE A 329 2.50 7.45 17.83
N GLY A 330 3.67 7.27 18.46
CA GLY A 330 4.02 7.79 19.78
C GLY A 330 3.92 6.74 20.90
N CYS A 331 3.84 5.46 20.56
CA CYS A 331 3.77 4.37 21.53
C CYS A 331 5.01 4.33 22.44
N ASN A 332 4.81 3.89 23.67
CA ASN A 332 5.90 3.73 24.64
C ASN A 332 6.86 2.59 24.26
N ASN A 333 8.04 2.59 24.89
CA ASN A 333 9.07 1.58 24.64
C ASN A 333 8.59 0.14 24.92
N ASN A 334 7.67 -0.06 25.86
CA ASN A 334 7.16 -1.40 26.17
C ASN A 334 6.37 -1.98 24.97
N ALA A 335 5.49 -1.19 24.38
CA ALA A 335 4.73 -1.58 23.20
C ALA A 335 5.64 -1.80 21.97
N VAL A 336 6.64 -0.93 21.79
CA VAL A 336 7.64 -1.07 20.71
C VAL A 336 8.46 -2.36 20.89
N ASN A 337 8.89 -2.66 22.13
CA ASN A 337 9.65 -3.86 22.44
C ASN A 337 8.86 -5.16 22.22
N CYS A 338 7.52 -5.14 22.27
CA CYS A 338 6.71 -6.30 21.90
C CYS A 338 6.94 -6.77 20.45
N PHE A 339 7.36 -5.89 19.54
CA PHE A 339 7.69 -6.25 18.16
C PHE A 339 9.18 -6.63 17.98
N LEU A 340 10.07 -6.08 18.81
CA LEU A 340 11.52 -6.32 18.73
C LEU A 340 11.96 -7.59 19.48
N GLU A 341 11.33 -7.92 20.61
CA GLU A 341 11.67 -9.10 21.41
C GLU A 341 11.03 -10.38 20.84
N GLU A 342 11.81 -11.45 20.78
CA GLU A 342 11.31 -12.78 20.40
C GLU A 342 10.41 -13.37 21.50
N GLY A 343 9.32 -14.03 21.11
CA GLY A 343 8.39 -14.69 22.04
C GLY A 343 7.31 -13.79 22.66
N ARG A 344 7.28 -12.50 22.33
CA ARG A 344 6.18 -11.60 22.69
C ARG A 344 4.97 -11.83 21.79
N ARG A 345 3.79 -11.79 22.39
CA ARG A 345 2.52 -11.98 21.68
C ARG A 345 2.09 -10.68 21.03
N THR A 346 1.90 -10.70 19.70
CA THR A 346 1.46 -9.54 18.89
C THR A 346 0.16 -9.83 18.11
N SER A 347 -0.52 -10.93 18.44
CA SER A 347 -1.73 -11.38 17.76
C SER A 347 -2.72 -12.02 18.74
N HIS A 348 -4.00 -11.75 18.52
CA HIS A 348 -5.12 -12.49 19.12
C HIS A 348 -5.81 -13.36 18.06
N LEU A 349 -7.10 -13.18 17.82
CA LEU A 349 -7.82 -13.70 16.66
C LEU A 349 -7.10 -13.37 15.35
N PHE A 350 -6.56 -12.16 15.25
CA PHE A 350 -5.70 -11.75 14.15
C PHE A 350 -4.57 -10.83 14.64
N PRO A 351 -3.51 -10.62 13.84
CA PRO A 351 -2.38 -9.78 14.22
C PRO A 351 -2.75 -8.30 14.35
N ILE A 352 -2.16 -7.60 15.33
CA ILE A 352 -2.36 -6.15 15.55
C ILE A 352 -1.99 -5.34 14.31
N SER A 353 -1.04 -5.83 13.49
CA SER A 353 -0.71 -5.22 12.21
C SER A 353 -1.95 -4.99 11.34
N PHE A 354 -2.89 -5.93 11.30
CA PHE A 354 -4.15 -5.80 10.55
C PHE A 354 -5.17 -4.88 11.24
N GLU A 355 -5.13 -4.73 12.57
CA GLU A 355 -5.91 -3.70 13.26
C GLU A 355 -5.45 -2.31 12.84
N ILE A 356 -4.13 -2.06 12.89
CA ILE A 356 -3.53 -0.78 12.50
C ILE A 356 -3.84 -0.48 11.02
N LEU A 357 -3.74 -1.49 10.15
CA LEU A 357 -4.14 -1.36 8.74
C LEU A 357 -5.60 -0.94 8.61
N GLY A 358 -6.54 -1.67 9.23
CA GLY A 358 -7.96 -1.35 9.15
C GLY A 358 -8.31 0.02 9.76
N MET A 359 -7.58 0.45 10.79
CA MET A 359 -7.81 1.74 11.46
C MET A 359 -7.33 2.94 10.64
N LEU A 360 -6.24 2.81 9.87
CA LEU A 360 -5.56 3.97 9.26
C LEU A 360 -5.43 3.92 7.73
N SER A 361 -5.45 2.74 7.11
CA SER A 361 -5.20 2.59 5.67
C SER A 361 -6.26 3.29 4.84
N GLN A 362 -5.87 3.83 3.68
CA GLN A 362 -6.84 4.25 2.67
C GLN A 362 -7.68 3.08 2.18
N THR A 363 -8.87 3.39 1.67
CA THR A 363 -9.72 2.43 0.97
C THR A 363 -9.19 2.23 -0.44
N PHE A 364 -8.88 0.98 -0.81
CA PHE A 364 -8.31 0.63 -2.13
C PHE A 364 -9.34 0.08 -3.10
N HIS A 365 -10.46 -0.42 -2.57
CA HIS A 365 -11.55 -0.98 -3.37
C HIS A 365 -12.12 0.04 -4.36
N ILE A 366 -12.31 -0.38 -5.60
CA ILE A 366 -12.93 0.42 -6.65
C ILE A 366 -14.45 0.28 -6.52
N GLU A 367 -15.18 1.38 -6.36
CA GLU A 367 -16.64 1.37 -6.26
C GLU A 367 -17.30 0.59 -7.42
N ASN A 368 -18.36 -0.15 -7.10
CA ASN A 368 -19.13 -0.94 -8.06
C ASN A 368 -18.32 -2.03 -8.80
N THR A 369 -17.26 -2.55 -8.17
CA THR A 369 -16.53 -3.73 -8.64
C THR A 369 -16.61 -4.86 -7.62
N TYR A 370 -16.31 -6.09 -8.05
CA TYR A 370 -16.24 -7.26 -7.16
C TYR A 370 -14.81 -7.61 -6.71
N PHE A 371 -13.82 -6.79 -7.04
CA PHE A 371 -12.43 -7.06 -6.71
C PHE A 371 -12.11 -6.60 -5.29
N THR A 372 -11.77 -7.54 -4.40
CA THR A 372 -11.44 -7.26 -2.99
C THR A 372 -9.98 -7.52 -2.65
N TYR A 373 -9.24 -8.26 -3.48
CA TYR A 373 -7.89 -8.71 -3.16
C TYR A 373 -6.84 -7.60 -3.27
N ILE A 374 -5.98 -7.48 -2.26
CA ILE A 374 -4.79 -6.64 -2.24
C ILE A 374 -3.54 -7.43 -1.81
N PRO A 375 -2.32 -7.00 -2.18
CA PRO A 375 -1.09 -7.60 -1.65
C PRO A 375 -0.96 -7.33 -0.15
N ASN A 376 -0.45 -8.30 0.59
CA ASN A 376 -0.24 -8.15 2.03
C ASN A 376 1.01 -7.28 2.30
N PRO A 377 0.87 -6.08 2.89
CA PRO A 377 2.03 -5.23 3.18
C PRO A 377 2.78 -5.62 4.46
N THR A 378 2.30 -6.66 5.19
CA THR A 378 2.80 -7.03 6.51
C THR A 378 3.56 -8.35 6.51
N SER A 379 4.50 -8.52 7.45
CA SER A 379 5.15 -9.82 7.67
C SER A 379 4.23 -10.87 8.32
N ASP A 380 3.04 -10.47 8.77
CA ASP A 380 2.08 -11.34 9.44
C ASP A 380 1.12 -11.99 8.43
N ARG A 381 0.51 -13.11 8.82
CA ARG A 381 -0.46 -13.84 7.98
C ARG A 381 -1.88 -13.41 8.29
N TRP A 382 -2.67 -13.22 7.23
CA TRP A 382 -4.12 -13.07 7.33
C TRP A 382 -4.82 -14.41 7.07
N ASP A 383 -5.70 -14.83 7.97
CA ASP A 383 -6.53 -16.02 7.80
C ASP A 383 -8.01 -15.68 8.00
N SER A 384 -8.71 -15.37 6.92
CA SER A 384 -10.14 -15.01 6.95
C SER A 384 -11.05 -16.12 7.51
N ARG A 385 -10.57 -17.37 7.58
CA ARG A 385 -11.33 -18.48 8.19
C ARG A 385 -11.28 -18.47 9.72
N SER A 386 -10.33 -17.75 10.30
CA SER A 386 -10.14 -17.70 11.76
C SER A 386 -11.06 -16.69 12.45
N VAL A 387 -11.64 -15.74 11.70
CA VAL A 387 -12.44 -14.65 12.23
C VAL A 387 -13.63 -14.35 11.31
N SER A 388 -14.84 -14.31 11.86
CA SER A 388 -16.01 -13.76 11.17
C SER A 388 -16.15 -12.28 11.51
N LEU A 389 -15.87 -11.41 10.54
CA LEU A 389 -15.99 -9.95 10.71
C LEU A 389 -17.46 -9.51 10.81
N ALA A 390 -18.39 -10.24 10.21
CA ALA A 390 -19.82 -10.00 10.36
C ALA A 390 -20.28 -10.21 11.81
N LYS A 391 -19.92 -11.36 12.42
CA LYS A 391 -20.19 -11.61 13.85
C LYS A 391 -19.49 -10.58 14.76
N MET A 392 -18.27 -10.18 14.41
CA MET A 392 -17.56 -9.12 15.13
C MET A 392 -18.31 -7.78 15.07
N MET A 393 -18.87 -7.42 13.92
CA MET A 393 -19.71 -6.22 13.76
C MET A 393 -21.00 -6.31 14.59
N GLU A 394 -21.67 -7.47 14.60
CA GLU A 394 -22.86 -7.70 15.42
C GLU A 394 -22.58 -7.54 16.91
N ALA A 395 -21.50 -8.17 17.40
CA ALA A 395 -21.08 -8.06 18.79
C ALA A 395 -20.67 -6.62 19.16
N PHE A 396 -19.99 -5.93 18.24
CA PHE A 396 -19.64 -4.53 18.42
C PHE A 396 -20.90 -3.65 18.51
N GLN A 397 -21.88 -3.84 17.62
CA GLN A 397 -23.14 -3.08 17.62
C GLN A 397 -23.92 -3.27 18.93
N GLN A 398 -24.02 -4.50 19.44
CA GLN A 398 -24.71 -4.78 20.71
C GLN A 398 -24.09 -4.03 21.90
N LEU A 399 -22.75 -3.90 21.91
CA LEU A 399 -22.01 -3.21 22.97
C LEU A 399 -21.82 -1.71 22.69
N PHE A 400 -22.11 -1.26 21.47
CA PHE A 400 -21.87 0.11 21.02
C PHE A 400 -22.75 1.11 21.76
N VAL A 401 -24.02 0.78 22.00
CA VAL A 401 -24.97 1.71 22.64
C VAL A 401 -24.65 1.92 24.13
N ALA A 402 -23.90 1.02 24.77
CA ALA A 402 -23.56 1.15 26.18
C ALA A 402 -22.66 2.38 26.45
N ASP A 403 -23.12 3.25 27.36
CA ASP A 403 -22.37 4.40 27.83
C ASP A 403 -21.37 4.03 28.93
N LEU A 404 -20.30 4.84 29.04
CA LEU A 404 -19.32 4.72 30.10
C LEU A 404 -19.94 5.15 31.45
N PRO A 405 -19.86 4.31 32.52
CA PRO A 405 -20.51 4.58 33.80
C PRO A 405 -20.12 5.90 34.47
N ASP A 406 -18.92 6.43 34.16
CA ASP A 406 -18.31 7.54 34.89
C ASP A 406 -18.58 8.92 34.26
N GLY A 407 -19.49 9.04 33.29
CA GLY A 407 -19.83 10.32 32.63
C GLY A 407 -18.68 10.98 31.85
N SER A 408 -17.56 10.28 31.69
CA SER A 408 -16.36 10.73 30.98
C SER A 408 -16.43 10.54 29.45
N GLY A 409 -17.46 9.85 28.96
CA GLY A 409 -17.75 9.62 27.54
C GLY A 409 -19.04 10.29 27.09
N ARG A 410 -19.11 11.63 27.12
CA ARG A 410 -20.15 12.32 26.34
C ARG A 410 -19.83 12.07 24.87
N ARG A 411 -20.60 11.21 24.23
CA ARG A 411 -20.51 10.95 22.79
C ARG A 411 -21.37 11.94 22.02
N ASN A 412 -20.97 12.25 20.81
CA ASN A 412 -21.82 13.01 19.91
C ASN A 412 -22.94 12.11 19.39
N GLN A 413 -24.19 12.36 19.82
CA GLN A 413 -25.33 11.52 19.44
C GLN A 413 -25.53 11.43 17.93
N TYR A 414 -25.17 12.47 17.18
CA TYR A 414 -25.26 12.45 15.73
C TYR A 414 -24.28 11.42 15.12
N ILE A 415 -23.04 11.39 15.61
CA ILE A 415 -22.04 10.39 15.20
C ILE A 415 -22.49 9.00 15.59
N VAL A 416 -22.97 8.80 16.82
CA VAL A 416 -23.47 7.51 17.31
C VAL A 416 -24.60 6.99 16.43
N ASN A 417 -25.62 7.80 16.16
CA ASN A 417 -26.75 7.41 15.31
C ASN A 417 -26.29 7.08 13.88
N ARG A 418 -25.31 7.83 13.35
CA ARG A 418 -24.79 7.62 12.01
C ARG A 418 -24.02 6.30 11.88
N LEU A 419 -23.16 6.00 12.86
CA LEU A 419 -22.43 4.73 12.90
C LEU A 419 -23.37 3.54 13.12
N ASP A 420 -24.37 3.67 14.00
CA ASP A 420 -25.36 2.62 14.23
C ASP A 420 -26.23 2.32 12.99
N HIS A 421 -26.59 3.37 12.25
CA HIS A 421 -27.25 3.21 10.96
C HIS A 421 -26.39 2.42 9.97
N HIS A 422 -25.12 2.79 9.81
CA HIS A 422 -24.19 2.08 8.93
C HIS A 422 -23.96 0.63 9.35
N MET A 423 -23.83 0.34 10.65
CA MET A 423 -23.73 -1.03 11.16
C MET A 423 -24.96 -1.85 10.77
N SER A 424 -26.16 -1.30 10.98
CA SER A 424 -27.41 -1.95 10.61
C SER A 424 -27.54 -2.17 9.11
N GLU A 425 -27.13 -1.19 8.29
CA GLU A 425 -27.16 -1.28 6.83
C GLU A 425 -26.21 -2.36 6.31
N VAL A 426 -24.96 -2.38 6.78
CA VAL A 426 -23.97 -3.41 6.41
C VAL A 426 -24.45 -4.81 6.80
N LEU A 427 -25.03 -4.96 8.00
CA LEU A 427 -25.56 -6.22 8.50
C LEU A 427 -26.85 -6.67 7.81
N SER A 428 -27.60 -5.74 7.20
CA SER A 428 -28.80 -6.09 6.44
C SER A 428 -28.51 -6.84 5.14
N HIS A 429 -27.28 -6.70 4.61
CA HIS A 429 -26.87 -7.28 3.34
C HIS A 429 -25.94 -8.50 3.51
N GLN A 430 -26.28 -9.45 4.38
CA GLN A 430 -25.44 -10.64 4.62
C GLN A 430 -25.61 -11.79 3.63
N GLY A 431 -26.60 -11.74 2.74
CA GLY A 431 -26.81 -12.81 1.78
C GLY A 431 -25.67 -12.96 0.75
N ASP A 432 -25.61 -14.14 0.12
CA ASP A 432 -24.54 -14.54 -0.78
C ASP A 432 -24.78 -14.13 -2.24
N SER A 433 -25.93 -13.52 -2.53
CA SER A 433 -26.24 -13.05 -3.89
C SER A 433 -25.29 -11.96 -4.34
N ASN A 434 -25.10 -11.84 -5.65
CA ASN A 434 -24.20 -10.85 -6.23
C ASN A 434 -24.69 -9.41 -5.98
N VAL A 435 -26.00 -9.20 -6.03
CA VAL A 435 -26.64 -7.91 -5.71
C VAL A 435 -26.42 -7.54 -4.25
N GLU A 436 -26.68 -8.45 -3.31
CA GLU A 436 -26.44 -8.19 -1.88
C GLU A 436 -24.96 -7.91 -1.59
N ARG A 437 -24.04 -8.58 -2.31
CA ARG A 437 -22.60 -8.31 -2.20
C ARG A 437 -22.25 -6.89 -2.63
N LEU A 438 -22.77 -6.41 -3.77
CA LEU A 438 -22.56 -5.02 -4.21
C LEU A 438 -23.19 -4.01 -3.26
N LEU A 439 -24.39 -4.28 -2.76
CA LEU A 439 -25.06 -3.44 -1.77
C LEU A 439 -24.23 -3.37 -0.47
N ARG A 440 -23.68 -4.49 -0.02
CA ARG A 440 -22.76 -4.54 1.12
C ARG A 440 -21.52 -3.70 0.85
N PHE A 441 -20.88 -3.82 -0.32
CA PHE A 441 -19.71 -3.00 -0.66
C PHE A 441 -20.05 -1.51 -0.69
N ARG A 442 -21.21 -1.13 -1.23
CA ARG A 442 -21.68 0.27 -1.23
C ARG A 442 -21.90 0.79 0.19
N ALA A 443 -22.54 0.01 1.06
CA ALA A 443 -22.71 0.34 2.46
C ALA A 443 -21.36 0.47 3.20
N LEU A 444 -20.41 -0.42 2.91
CA LEU A 444 -19.03 -0.34 3.44
C LEU A 444 -18.30 0.92 2.97
N HIS A 445 -18.43 1.32 1.70
CA HIS A 445 -17.86 2.59 1.21
C HIS A 445 -18.47 3.79 1.94
N ALA A 446 -19.80 3.86 2.04
CA ALA A 446 -20.48 4.94 2.74
C ALA A 446 -20.06 5.03 4.22
N ALA A 447 -19.91 3.87 4.88
CA ALA A 447 -19.43 3.75 6.25
C ALA A 447 -17.97 4.23 6.41
N LEU A 448 -17.09 3.81 5.50
CA LEU A 448 -15.67 4.20 5.52
C LEU A 448 -15.47 5.68 5.23
N ASP A 449 -16.24 6.24 4.29
CA ASP A 449 -16.20 7.67 3.99
C ASP A 449 -16.63 8.54 5.16
N ASP A 450 -17.73 8.17 5.83
CA ASP A 450 -18.20 8.88 7.03
C ASP A 450 -17.21 8.71 8.19
N ALA A 451 -16.66 7.51 8.38
CA ALA A 451 -15.62 7.26 9.38
C ALA A 451 -14.36 8.11 9.12
N ASP A 452 -13.93 8.19 7.87
CA ASP A 452 -12.77 8.99 7.47
C ASP A 452 -13.03 10.48 7.66
N GLU A 453 -14.24 10.96 7.36
CA GLU A 453 -14.66 12.32 7.61
C GLU A 453 -14.64 12.66 9.12
N ILE A 454 -15.12 11.75 9.97
CA ILE A 454 -15.06 11.86 11.43
C ILE A 454 -13.60 11.93 11.91
N LEU A 455 -12.72 11.05 11.42
CA LEU A 455 -11.33 10.94 11.89
C LEU A 455 -10.40 12.03 11.35
N THR A 456 -10.67 12.56 10.16
CA THR A 456 -9.79 13.53 9.49
C THR A 456 -10.31 14.96 9.57
N GLY A 457 -11.63 15.16 9.68
CA GLY A 457 -12.24 16.49 9.57
C GLY A 457 -12.12 17.08 8.16
N ARG A 458 -11.99 16.20 7.15
CA ARG A 458 -11.97 16.56 5.72
C ARG A 458 -13.28 16.10 5.08
N THR A 459 -13.91 16.96 4.30
CA THR A 459 -15.14 16.62 3.57
C THR A 459 -14.86 15.65 2.43
N LYS A 460 -15.85 14.83 2.08
CA LYS A 460 -15.77 13.80 1.02
C LYS A 460 -15.25 14.31 -0.32
N THR A 461 -15.63 15.54 -0.71
CA THR A 461 -15.21 16.20 -1.97
C THR A 461 -13.73 16.56 -2.06
N SER A 462 -12.97 16.52 -0.96
CA SER A 462 -11.55 16.86 -0.97
C SER A 462 -10.62 15.71 -1.39
N ARG A 463 -11.17 14.52 -1.68
CA ARG A 463 -10.41 13.29 -1.98
C ARG A 463 -10.56 12.76 -3.40
N SER A 464 -11.47 13.30 -4.22
CA SER A 464 -11.56 12.94 -5.63
C SER A 464 -10.29 13.42 -6.37
N PRO A 465 -9.74 12.63 -7.30
CA PRO A 465 -8.63 13.10 -8.13
C PRO A 465 -9.08 14.32 -8.93
N PRO A 466 -8.25 15.38 -9.03
CA PRO A 466 -8.60 16.55 -9.82
C PRO A 466 -8.78 16.13 -11.28
N THR A 467 -9.88 16.57 -11.89
CA THR A 467 -10.11 16.49 -13.33
C THR A 467 -8.91 17.08 -14.06
N PRO A 468 -8.33 16.41 -15.08
CA PRO A 468 -7.16 16.92 -15.76
C PRO A 468 -7.51 18.24 -16.47
N SER A 469 -6.96 19.34 -15.98
CA SER A 469 -6.91 20.60 -16.73
C SER A 469 -6.04 20.42 -17.98
N PRO A 470 -6.37 21.07 -19.11
CA PRO A 470 -5.62 20.95 -20.35
C PRO A 470 -4.16 21.39 -20.15
N PRO A 471 -3.20 20.80 -20.88
CA PRO A 471 -1.79 21.01 -20.65
C PRO A 471 -1.38 22.46 -20.94
N GLU A 472 -0.89 23.16 -19.91
CA GLU A 472 -0.14 24.39 -20.11
C GLU A 472 1.14 24.08 -20.89
N VAL A 473 1.32 24.82 -21.98
CA VAL A 473 2.48 24.75 -22.88
C VAL A 473 3.72 25.24 -22.13
N VAL A 474 4.51 24.31 -21.59
CA VAL A 474 5.81 24.65 -21.00
C VAL A 474 6.87 24.63 -22.10
N VAL A 475 7.33 25.83 -22.44
CA VAL A 475 8.46 26.10 -23.34
C VAL A 475 9.74 25.49 -22.77
N LYS A 476 10.41 24.69 -23.60
CA LYS A 476 11.72 24.07 -23.32
C LYS A 476 12.76 25.14 -22.98
N SER A 477 13.46 24.98 -21.87
CA SER A 477 14.79 25.58 -21.70
C SER A 477 15.80 24.49 -21.37
N GLU A 478 16.83 24.41 -22.19
CA GLU A 478 17.91 23.43 -22.13
C GLU A 478 18.97 23.80 -21.08
N THR A 479 19.75 22.77 -20.70
CA THR A 479 21.10 22.78 -20.08
C THR A 479 21.15 23.07 -18.57
N ARG A 480 21.72 22.23 -17.68
CA ARG A 480 23.09 21.68 -17.68
C ARG A 480 23.25 20.45 -16.76
N ARG A 481 24.04 19.48 -17.21
CA ARG A 481 24.71 18.42 -16.42
C ARG A 481 25.67 19.01 -15.37
N SER A 482 25.84 18.28 -14.27
CA SER A 482 27.05 18.11 -13.43
C SER A 482 26.87 18.43 -11.94
N GLU A 483 27.42 17.55 -11.09
CA GLU A 483 27.78 17.72 -9.66
C GLU A 483 26.70 17.65 -8.57
N VAL A 484 26.26 16.42 -8.23
CA VAL A 484 25.94 16.08 -6.82
C VAL A 484 26.40 14.65 -6.51
N THR A 485 27.71 14.43 -6.49
CA THR A 485 28.35 13.27 -5.86
C THR A 485 29.45 13.78 -4.95
N GLY A 486 29.11 14.12 -3.70
CA GLY A 486 30.12 14.66 -2.78
C GLY A 486 29.75 14.80 -1.31
N ASN A 487 28.47 14.83 -0.94
CA ASN A 487 28.08 15.21 0.43
C ASN A 487 27.50 14.10 1.33
N LEU A 488 27.37 12.85 0.84
CA LEU A 488 26.83 11.76 1.67
C LEU A 488 27.92 10.98 2.44
N ARG A 489 29.20 11.15 2.11
CA ARG A 489 30.32 10.40 2.72
C ARG A 489 30.99 11.11 3.90
N ARG A 490 30.62 12.36 4.21
CA ARG A 490 31.18 13.13 5.34
C ARG A 490 30.33 13.12 6.62
N ARG A 491 29.16 12.50 6.61
CA ARG A 491 28.27 12.43 7.79
C ARG A 491 28.19 11.07 8.48
N LEU A 492 28.88 10.06 7.96
CA LEU A 492 28.90 8.69 8.52
C LEU A 492 30.20 8.31 9.25
N THR A 493 31.08 9.27 9.56
CA THR A 493 32.32 9.02 10.32
C THR A 493 32.43 9.95 11.53
N ALA A 494 31.40 9.93 12.39
CA ALA A 494 31.38 10.63 13.67
C ALA A 494 30.82 9.79 14.83
N MET A 495 30.84 8.45 14.71
CA MET A 495 30.40 7.52 15.77
C MET A 495 31.31 6.30 15.98
N ALA A 496 32.62 6.46 15.79
CA ALA A 496 33.59 5.44 16.22
C ALA A 496 34.81 6.12 16.83
N GLY A 497 34.76 6.33 18.15
CA GLY A 497 35.89 6.84 18.91
C GLY A 497 36.92 5.74 19.11
N LEU A 498 38.10 5.88 18.50
CA LEU A 498 39.35 5.22 18.86
C LEU A 498 40.51 6.12 18.37
N GLN A 499 41.31 6.64 19.30
CA GLN A 499 42.64 7.23 19.04
C GLN A 499 43.66 6.09 18.85
N PRO A 500 44.74 6.27 18.04
CA PRO A 500 45.95 6.92 18.57
C PRO A 500 46.86 7.69 17.56
N SER A 501 47.76 8.47 18.18
CA SER A 501 49.11 8.91 17.77
C SER A 501 49.32 9.92 16.61
N SER A 502 49.85 11.08 17.02
CA SER A 502 50.57 12.09 16.23
C SER A 502 51.86 11.53 15.57
N PRO A 503 52.49 12.20 14.58
CA PRO A 503 53.28 13.41 14.86
C PRO A 503 53.24 14.55 13.81
N SER A 504 53.49 15.76 14.35
CA SER A 504 54.13 16.97 13.81
C SER A 504 54.29 17.16 12.30
N TRP A 505 53.97 18.35 11.77
CA TRP A 505 54.95 19.33 11.24
C TRP A 505 54.29 20.72 11.16
N ALA A 506 55.13 21.76 11.19
CA ALA A 506 54.85 23.10 11.67
C ALA A 506 54.66 24.17 10.57
N SER A 507 54.28 25.37 11.03
CA SER A 507 54.40 26.70 10.36
C SER A 507 53.36 27.00 9.28
N GLY A 508 52.72 28.17 9.17
CA GLY A 508 52.88 29.49 9.79
C GLY A 508 52.26 30.54 8.84
N ASN A 509 51.86 31.70 9.39
CA ASN A 509 51.37 32.94 8.75
C ASN A 509 49.89 32.94 8.30
N SER A 510 48.95 33.64 8.94
CA SER A 510 48.82 35.06 9.34
C SER A 510 48.38 36.01 8.21
N ALA A 511 47.19 36.59 8.45
CA ALA A 511 46.68 37.89 8.03
C ALA A 511 46.45 38.21 6.55
N ALA A 512 45.16 38.32 6.17
CA ALA A 512 44.63 39.51 5.50
C ALA A 512 43.09 39.51 5.54
N GLN A 513 42.53 40.29 6.48
CA GLN A 513 41.15 40.76 6.43
C GLN A 513 40.93 41.63 5.18
N ARG A 514 39.86 41.36 4.44
CA ARG A 514 39.14 42.43 3.74
C ARG A 514 37.65 42.12 3.65
N LYS A 515 36.90 42.90 4.44
CA LYS A 515 35.45 43.01 4.49
C LYS A 515 34.87 43.23 3.08
N LYS A 516 33.81 42.49 2.73
CA LYS A 516 32.67 43.04 1.99
C LYS A 516 31.38 42.37 2.49
N SER A 517 30.53 43.24 3.00
CA SER A 517 29.14 43.05 3.40
C SER A 517 28.27 42.55 2.25
N SER A 518 27.46 41.52 2.49
CA SER A 518 26.24 41.28 1.72
C SER A 518 25.15 40.79 2.66
N SER A 519 24.13 41.63 2.78
CA SER A 519 22.83 41.39 3.41
C SER A 519 22.23 40.05 3.02
N SER A 520 21.98 39.18 3.99
CA SER A 520 21.19 37.96 3.81
C SER A 520 19.70 38.33 3.75
N SER A 521 19.16 38.48 2.54
CA SER A 521 17.72 38.36 2.35
C SER A 521 17.35 36.89 2.52
N THR A 522 16.69 36.57 3.63
CA THR A 522 16.04 35.27 3.83
C THR A 522 14.96 35.11 2.76
N GLN A 523 15.27 34.48 1.63
CA GLN A 523 14.27 34.00 0.70
C GLN A 523 13.54 32.83 1.38
N ALA A 524 12.35 33.12 1.89
CA ALA A 524 11.38 32.10 2.26
C ALA A 524 11.13 31.21 1.03
N ALA A 525 11.44 29.92 1.17
CA ALA A 525 11.12 28.92 0.16
C ALA A 525 9.61 28.98 -0.12
N LYS A 526 9.23 29.24 -1.37
CA LYS A 526 7.84 29.12 -1.82
C LYS A 526 7.42 27.66 -1.66
N PRO A 527 6.25 27.37 -1.07
CA PRO A 527 5.72 26.01 -1.07
C PRO A 527 5.44 25.57 -2.52
N PRO A 528 5.63 24.28 -2.83
CA PRO A 528 5.30 23.73 -4.15
C PRO A 528 3.80 23.91 -4.46
N PRO A 529 3.42 24.07 -5.73
CA PRO A 529 2.06 24.38 -6.12
C PRO A 529 1.15 23.16 -5.94
N GLY A 530 0.00 23.33 -5.27
CA GLY A 530 -1.09 22.35 -5.27
C GLY A 530 -1.79 22.01 -3.95
N LEU A 531 -1.55 22.72 -2.84
CA LEU A 531 -2.15 22.34 -1.54
C LEU A 531 -2.84 23.48 -0.81
N SER A 532 -4.09 23.22 -0.40
CA SER A 532 -4.66 23.86 0.77
C SER A 532 -3.93 23.34 2.01
N PRO A 533 -3.27 24.19 2.81
CA PRO A 533 -2.60 23.76 4.03
C PRO A 533 -3.64 23.20 5.00
N GLU A 534 -3.27 22.13 5.70
CA GLU A 534 -4.11 21.53 6.74
C GLU A 534 -4.57 22.59 7.74
N THR A 535 -5.88 22.61 8.00
CA THR A 535 -6.45 23.60 8.92
C THR A 535 -6.04 23.28 10.37
N PRO A 536 -5.94 24.29 11.26
CA PRO A 536 -5.66 24.05 12.67
C PRO A 536 -6.65 23.08 13.33
N ALA A 537 -7.91 23.09 12.90
CA ALA A 537 -8.95 22.17 13.37
C ALA A 537 -8.68 20.71 12.95
N GLN A 538 -8.29 20.49 11.69
CA GLN A 538 -7.89 19.17 11.18
C GLN A 538 -6.66 18.63 11.91
N ARG A 539 -5.67 19.49 12.19
CA ARG A 539 -4.50 19.12 12.98
C ARG A 539 -4.86 18.73 14.40
N ALA A 540 -5.69 19.53 15.08
CA ALA A 540 -6.14 19.22 16.44
C ALA A 540 -6.94 17.91 16.48
N ARG A 541 -7.73 17.62 15.44
CA ARG A 541 -8.45 16.35 15.28
C ARG A 541 -7.49 15.17 15.11
N ARG A 542 -6.49 15.27 14.23
CA ARG A 542 -5.44 14.23 14.09
C ARG A 542 -4.70 13.99 15.40
N GLU A 543 -4.33 15.04 16.15
CA GLU A 543 -3.67 14.89 17.45
C GLU A 543 -4.52 14.05 18.43
N LYS A 544 -5.84 14.28 18.47
CA LYS A 544 -6.78 13.46 19.27
C LYS A 544 -6.82 12.00 18.78
N VAL A 545 -6.89 11.77 17.46
CA VAL A 545 -6.91 10.42 16.89
C VAL A 545 -5.62 9.66 17.22
N GLN A 546 -4.47 10.32 17.07
CA GLN A 546 -3.18 9.76 17.41
C GLN A 546 -3.10 9.39 18.90
N ASP A 547 -3.65 10.21 19.80
CA ASP A 547 -3.69 9.90 21.23
C ASP A 547 -4.53 8.65 21.55
N VAL A 548 -5.71 8.53 20.93
CA VAL A 548 -6.58 7.37 21.11
C VAL A 548 -5.94 6.11 20.52
N LEU A 549 -5.41 6.19 19.29
CA LEU A 549 -4.76 5.06 18.62
C LEU A 549 -3.56 4.55 19.42
N ARG A 550 -2.68 5.46 19.85
CA ARG A 550 -1.52 5.14 20.69
C ARG A 550 -1.95 4.44 21.98
N SER A 551 -2.95 5.00 22.68
CA SER A 551 -3.47 4.39 23.90
C SER A 551 -4.08 3.01 23.64
N HIS A 552 -4.78 2.83 22.52
CA HIS A 552 -5.36 1.55 22.13
C HIS A 552 -4.31 0.48 21.87
N ILE A 553 -3.32 0.75 21.01
CA ILE A 553 -2.27 -0.22 20.68
C ILE A 553 -1.49 -0.63 21.93
N GLN A 554 -1.13 0.33 22.79
CA GLN A 554 -0.43 0.05 24.04
C GLN A 554 -1.24 -0.87 24.96
N GLU A 555 -2.55 -0.67 25.03
CA GLU A 555 -3.42 -1.44 25.92
C GLU A 555 -3.65 -2.86 25.41
N VAL A 556 -3.88 -3.04 24.10
CA VAL A 556 -3.99 -4.36 23.48
C VAL A 556 -2.68 -5.15 23.67
N LEU A 557 -1.53 -4.53 23.39
CA LEU A 557 -0.23 -5.18 23.58
C LEU A 557 0.07 -5.50 25.04
N ARG A 558 -0.37 -4.63 25.97
CA ARG A 558 -0.25 -4.86 27.42
C ARG A 558 -1.00 -6.13 27.79
N LEU A 559 -2.30 -6.20 27.48
CA LEU A 559 -3.17 -7.34 27.80
C LEU A 559 -2.68 -8.65 27.18
N LEU A 560 -2.20 -8.62 25.93
CA LEU A 560 -1.63 -9.80 25.27
C LEU A 560 -0.39 -10.37 25.95
N ASN A 561 0.33 -9.55 26.71
CA ASN A 561 1.61 -9.90 27.33
C ASN A 561 1.57 -9.78 28.86
N GLU A 562 0.38 -9.66 29.45
CA GLU A 562 0.19 -9.79 30.90
C GLU A 562 0.56 -11.22 31.28
N ARG A 563 1.68 -11.39 31.98
CA ARG A 563 2.03 -12.67 32.61
C ARG A 563 1.18 -12.80 33.87
N GLU A 564 0.48 -13.93 34.03
CA GLU A 564 0.05 -14.37 35.35
C GLU A 564 1.30 -14.61 36.22
N ASP A 565 1.80 -13.59 36.92
CA ASP A 565 2.66 -13.78 38.08
C ASP A 565 1.76 -14.28 39.23
N GLY A 566 1.28 -15.53 39.11
CA GLY A 566 0.15 -16.00 39.92
C GLY A 566 -0.05 -17.52 39.98
N GLY A 567 1.01 -18.33 40.02
CA GLY A 567 0.90 -19.69 40.56
C GLY A 567 1.74 -20.75 39.89
N ARG A 568 2.98 -20.92 40.36
CA ARG A 568 3.73 -22.20 40.48
C ARG A 568 5.23 -21.93 40.63
N TYR A 569 5.64 -21.27 41.71
CA TYR A 569 7.00 -21.42 42.23
C TYR A 569 6.97 -21.28 43.76
N LEU A 570 7.64 -22.23 44.41
CA LEU A 570 7.79 -22.46 45.86
C LEU A 570 6.64 -23.17 46.61
N GLU A 571 6.64 -24.50 46.51
CA GLU A 571 6.66 -25.31 47.72
C GLU A 571 7.79 -26.33 47.60
N HIS A 572 9.00 -25.94 47.98
CA HIS A 572 9.92 -26.75 48.77
C HIS A 572 11.24 -26.01 49.05
N THR A 573 11.66 -26.14 50.30
CA THR A 573 13.01 -25.98 50.87
C THR A 573 13.56 -24.60 51.29
N LEU A 574 13.50 -24.42 52.62
CA LEU A 574 14.50 -23.92 53.58
C LEU A 574 14.50 -22.44 54.04
N PRO A 575 14.69 -22.18 55.36
CA PRO A 575 14.53 -20.86 55.97
C PRO A 575 15.84 -20.10 56.11
N VAL A 576 15.83 -18.79 55.83
CA VAL A 576 16.92 -17.84 56.15
C VAL A 576 16.31 -16.57 56.78
N PRO A 577 16.89 -16.00 57.85
CA PRO A 577 16.23 -15.00 58.71
C PRO A 577 16.32 -13.55 58.18
N PRO A 578 15.51 -12.61 58.72
CA PRO A 578 15.12 -11.39 58.01
C PRO A 578 16.04 -10.21 58.31
N ARG A 579 16.38 -9.41 57.29
CA ARG A 579 16.84 -8.03 57.50
C ARG A 579 16.63 -7.11 56.29
N TRP A 580 15.65 -6.20 56.47
CA TRP A 580 15.53 -4.84 55.94
C TRP A 580 15.33 -4.66 54.41
N THR A 581 14.09 -4.34 54.01
CA THR A 581 13.71 -2.97 53.62
C THR A 581 12.20 -2.88 53.35
N ARG A 582 11.57 -1.96 54.09
CA ARG A 582 10.15 -1.62 54.01
C ARG A 582 9.98 -0.56 52.92
N ALA A 583 9.52 -0.95 51.73
CA ALA A 583 8.90 -0.03 50.78
C ALA A 583 7.38 -0.21 50.88
N ARG A 584 6.69 0.88 51.24
CA ARG A 584 5.23 0.96 51.42
C ARG A 584 4.50 0.48 50.16
N SER A 585 3.94 -0.72 50.22
CA SER A 585 2.81 -1.13 49.37
C SER A 585 1.62 -0.24 49.73
N ARG A 586 1.25 0.62 48.79
CA ARG A 586 0.00 1.37 48.82
C ARG A 586 -1.09 0.33 48.55
N SER A 587 -1.87 0.00 49.58
CA SER A 587 -3.01 -0.91 49.49
C SER A 587 -3.97 -0.40 48.42
N VAL A 588 -4.01 -1.11 47.28
CA VAL A 588 -5.07 -0.97 46.29
C VAL A 588 -6.30 -1.65 46.88
N SER A 589 -7.34 -0.85 47.12
CA SER A 589 -8.67 -1.32 47.44
C SER A 589 -9.15 -2.30 46.36
N PRO A 590 -9.90 -3.36 46.69
CA PRO A 590 -10.35 -4.33 45.69
C PRO A 590 -11.39 -3.68 44.78
N SER A 591 -11.05 -3.50 43.49
CA SER A 591 -11.99 -3.01 42.48
C SER A 591 -13.02 -4.10 42.14
N PRO A 592 -14.31 -3.75 41.91
CA PRO A 592 -15.41 -4.70 41.71
C PRO A 592 -15.53 -5.26 40.27
N LEU A 593 -14.44 -5.31 39.49
CA LEU A 593 -14.46 -5.75 38.08
C LEU A 593 -13.90 -7.17 37.93
N ARG A 594 -14.62 -8.17 38.46
CA ARG A 594 -14.32 -9.60 38.21
C ARG A 594 -15.14 -10.21 37.05
N ASP A 595 -15.97 -9.42 36.37
CA ASP A 595 -16.92 -9.92 35.37
C ASP A 595 -16.53 -9.64 33.90
N THR A 596 -15.34 -9.06 33.63
CA THR A 596 -14.88 -8.85 32.25
C THR A 596 -13.95 -9.97 31.81
N PRO A 597 -14.19 -10.60 30.65
CA PRO A 597 -13.37 -11.72 30.18
C PRO A 597 -11.91 -11.31 29.96
N THR A 598 -10.99 -12.24 30.19
CA THR A 598 -9.55 -12.06 29.95
C THR A 598 -9.16 -12.42 28.50
N MET A 599 -7.95 -12.05 28.08
CA MET A 599 -7.46 -12.40 26.74
C MET A 599 -7.25 -13.92 26.57
N ASP A 600 -6.96 -14.63 27.66
CA ASP A 600 -6.84 -16.09 27.69
C ASP A 600 -8.22 -16.76 27.53
N GLU A 601 -9.29 -16.14 28.05
CA GLU A 601 -10.66 -16.61 27.82
C GLU A 601 -11.09 -16.46 26.35
N VAL A 602 -10.58 -15.44 25.64
CA VAL A 602 -10.80 -15.31 24.18
C VAL A 602 -10.17 -16.50 23.44
N ASP A 603 -8.97 -16.94 23.84
CA ASP A 603 -8.31 -18.10 23.24
C ASP A 603 -9.01 -19.41 23.59
N ALA A 604 -9.50 -19.52 24.82
CA ALA A 604 -10.24 -20.67 25.33
C ALA A 604 -11.66 -20.79 24.77
N ALA A 605 -12.26 -19.67 24.34
CA ALA A 605 -13.60 -19.65 23.77
C ALA A 605 -13.71 -20.50 22.49
N GLY A 606 -14.86 -21.12 22.29
CA GLY A 606 -15.17 -21.85 21.06
C GLY A 606 -15.18 -20.91 19.84
N PRO A 607 -14.83 -21.41 18.63
CA PRO A 607 -14.58 -20.58 17.43
C PRO A 607 -15.75 -19.66 17.05
N GLU A 608 -16.97 -20.00 17.47
CA GLU A 608 -18.18 -19.21 17.21
C GLU A 608 -18.39 -18.02 18.16
N ASN A 609 -17.82 -18.06 19.37
CA ASN A 609 -18.01 -17.06 20.42
C ASN A 609 -16.76 -16.21 20.66
N ARG A 610 -15.66 -16.50 19.96
CA ARG A 610 -14.39 -15.76 20.17
C ARG A 610 -14.53 -14.29 19.78
N GLN A 611 -15.30 -13.99 18.73
CA GLN A 611 -15.52 -12.63 18.26
C GLN A 611 -16.31 -11.82 19.30
N ASP A 612 -17.34 -12.42 19.88
CA ASP A 612 -18.16 -11.82 20.95
C ASP A 612 -17.31 -11.56 22.19
N THR A 613 -16.52 -12.55 22.61
CA THR A 613 -15.65 -12.44 23.78
C THR A 613 -14.60 -11.34 23.57
N LEU A 614 -13.97 -11.30 22.39
CA LEU A 614 -13.01 -10.23 22.05
C LEU A 614 -13.66 -8.84 22.10
N MET A 615 -14.86 -8.68 21.53
CA MET A 615 -15.57 -7.40 21.56
C MET A 615 -16.00 -7.00 22.97
N GLN A 616 -16.33 -7.94 23.84
CA GLN A 616 -16.54 -7.66 25.27
C GLN A 616 -15.27 -7.11 25.93
N VAL A 617 -14.10 -7.73 25.70
CA VAL A 617 -12.81 -7.19 26.19
C VAL A 617 -12.57 -5.78 25.65
N TYR A 618 -12.82 -5.56 24.36
CA TYR A 618 -12.58 -4.28 23.70
C TYR A 618 -13.49 -3.18 24.28
N CYS A 619 -14.80 -3.41 24.32
CA CYS A 619 -15.77 -2.40 24.74
C CYS A 619 -15.84 -2.21 26.26
N LEU A 620 -15.67 -3.26 27.06
CA LEU A 620 -15.83 -3.19 28.53
C LEU A 620 -14.52 -2.86 29.26
N HIS A 621 -13.36 -3.25 28.71
CA HIS A 621 -12.06 -3.04 29.34
C HIS A 621 -11.19 -2.03 28.57
N ILE A 622 -10.85 -2.31 27.31
CA ILE A 622 -9.89 -1.50 26.53
C ILE A 622 -10.44 -0.08 26.31
N ARG A 623 -11.68 0.06 25.83
CA ARG A 623 -12.33 1.36 25.58
C ARG A 623 -12.24 2.29 26.79
N ARG A 624 -12.53 1.78 27.99
CA ARG A 624 -12.50 2.54 29.24
C ARG A 624 -11.12 3.13 29.51
N LEU A 625 -10.09 2.27 29.47
CA LEU A 625 -8.71 2.67 29.74
C LEU A 625 -8.16 3.58 28.65
N VAL A 626 -8.50 3.33 27.38
CA VAL A 626 -8.06 4.14 26.25
C VAL A 626 -8.61 5.56 26.34
N VAL A 627 -9.91 5.71 26.55
CA VAL A 627 -10.55 7.03 26.65
C VAL A 627 -9.99 7.83 27.81
N GLN A 628 -9.79 7.20 28.98
CA GLN A 628 -9.20 7.84 30.15
C GLN A 628 -7.74 8.27 29.89
N ASN A 629 -6.91 7.38 29.35
CA ASN A 629 -5.49 7.64 29.10
C ASN A 629 -5.28 8.69 27.98
N ALA A 630 -6.11 8.66 26.94
CA ALA A 630 -6.07 9.64 25.86
C ALA A 630 -6.46 11.03 26.38
N ALA A 631 -7.54 11.15 27.15
CA ALA A 631 -7.97 12.41 27.76
C ALA A 631 -6.91 13.00 28.71
N GLN A 632 -6.27 12.14 29.53
CA GLN A 632 -5.17 12.57 30.40
C GLN A 632 -3.97 13.07 29.59
N THR A 633 -3.62 12.40 28.48
CA THR A 633 -2.49 12.82 27.65
C THR A 633 -2.78 14.15 26.95
N ALA A 634 -3.98 14.32 26.41
CA ALA A 634 -4.42 15.58 25.82
C ALA A 634 -4.35 16.73 26.83
N GLY A 635 -4.82 16.50 28.07
CA GLY A 635 -4.73 17.49 29.16
C GLY A 635 -3.29 17.88 29.52
N ARG A 636 -2.37 16.91 29.59
CA ARG A 636 -0.94 17.18 29.83
C ARG A 636 -0.31 18.02 28.71
N ARG A 637 -0.62 17.70 27.44
CA ARG A 637 -0.15 18.46 26.28
C ARG A 637 -0.67 19.89 26.30
N MET A 638 -1.95 20.08 26.65
CA MET A 638 -2.55 21.41 26.75
C MET A 638 -1.93 22.22 27.89
N SER A 639 -1.63 21.60 29.02
CA SER A 639 -0.90 22.25 30.13
C SER A 639 0.53 22.66 29.78
N LEU A 640 1.20 21.95 28.86
CA LEU A 640 2.54 22.29 28.38
C LEU A 640 2.54 23.40 27.32
N ARG A 641 1.43 23.57 26.58
CA ARG A 641 1.27 24.61 25.56
C ARG A 641 0.92 25.98 26.15
N THR A 642 0.48 26.06 27.41
CA THR A 642 0.13 27.32 28.08
C THR A 642 1.33 27.89 28.85
N PRO A 643 1.98 28.97 28.38
CA PRO A 643 3.04 29.62 29.15
C PRO A 643 2.39 30.56 30.18
N GLY A 644 2.43 30.18 31.46
CA GLY A 644 2.22 31.14 32.56
C GLY A 644 1.21 30.76 33.63
N SER A 645 1.61 29.86 34.54
CA SER A 645 1.42 30.11 35.97
C SER A 645 2.46 29.30 36.73
N ARG A 646 3.67 29.87 36.81
CA ARG A 646 4.73 29.34 37.67
C ARG A 646 4.29 29.62 39.11
N GLY A 647 3.95 28.55 39.83
CA GLY A 647 3.65 28.59 41.24
C GLY A 647 4.79 29.22 42.04
N SER A 648 4.42 30.20 42.86
CA SER A 648 5.20 30.67 43.99
C SER A 648 5.41 29.51 44.96
N ARG A 649 6.66 29.22 45.29
CA ARG A 649 7.06 28.13 46.19
C ARG A 649 7.62 28.73 47.47
N GLY A 650 6.89 28.53 48.56
CA GLY A 650 7.43 28.39 49.92
C GLY A 650 7.30 29.59 50.86
N SER A 651 6.51 29.44 51.93
CA SER A 651 7.09 29.29 53.27
C SER A 651 6.05 28.89 54.32
N ARG A 652 6.50 28.10 55.29
CA ARG A 652 5.76 27.45 56.37
C ARG A 652 6.17 28.11 57.69
N ALA A 653 5.21 28.54 58.51
CA ALA A 653 5.29 28.77 59.97
C ALA A 653 3.85 28.87 60.51
N THR A 654 3.30 27.83 61.17
CA THR A 654 3.15 27.63 62.64
C THR A 654 2.33 28.70 63.38
N GLU A 655 1.12 28.26 63.82
CA GLU A 655 0.35 28.57 65.07
C GLU A 655 0.14 30.08 65.42
N THR A 656 -1.02 30.59 65.84
CA THR A 656 -1.89 30.18 66.96
C THR A 656 -3.17 31.06 66.99
N SER A 657 -4.29 30.53 67.52
CA SER A 657 -5.38 31.20 68.29
C SER A 657 -6.25 32.35 67.73
N SER A 658 -7.59 32.12 67.72
CA SER A 658 -8.70 33.10 67.86
C SER A 658 -8.72 33.71 69.29
N PRO A 659 -9.48 34.79 69.69
CA PRO A 659 -10.86 35.17 69.26
C PRO A 659 -11.31 36.68 69.27
N SER A 660 -12.54 36.91 68.75
CA SER A 660 -13.61 37.88 69.14
C SER A 660 -13.50 39.43 69.10
N ALA A 661 -14.70 40.03 68.85
CA ALA A 661 -15.25 41.38 69.16
C ALA A 661 -15.41 42.34 67.94
N THR A 662 -16.59 42.52 67.32
CA THR A 662 -17.87 43.23 67.65
C THR A 662 -17.92 44.73 67.28
N GLN A 663 -19.12 45.15 66.80
CA GLN A 663 -19.73 46.50 66.64
C GLN A 663 -19.65 47.12 65.23
N ASP A 664 -20.78 47.20 64.48
CA ASP A 664 -21.91 48.19 64.53
C ASP A 664 -21.49 49.49 63.79
N ASP A 665 -22.25 50.18 62.92
CA ASP A 665 -23.66 50.16 62.48
C ASP A 665 -23.81 51.05 61.21
N ASP A 666 -24.96 50.90 60.54
CA ASP A 666 -25.77 51.89 59.79
C ASP A 666 -25.43 52.46 58.39
N GLY A 667 -26.45 52.36 57.51
CA GLY A 667 -26.68 53.28 56.38
C GLY A 667 -27.25 52.66 55.08
N VAL A 668 -28.56 52.38 55.01
CA VAL A 668 -29.31 51.88 53.82
C VAL A 668 -29.98 53.07 53.05
N PRO A 669 -30.78 52.88 51.97
CA PRO A 669 -30.45 52.90 50.52
C PRO A 669 -31.18 54.00 49.70
N VAL A 670 -30.88 54.14 48.40
CA VAL A 670 -31.87 54.57 47.38
C VAL A 670 -31.65 53.85 46.02
N ALA A 671 -32.77 53.55 45.38
CA ALA A 671 -33.05 52.63 44.27
C ALA A 671 -32.83 53.15 42.84
N ALA A 672 -32.85 52.22 41.86
CA ALA A 672 -33.58 52.27 40.57
C ALA A 672 -33.19 51.03 39.73
N VAL A 673 -34.00 49.97 39.67
CA VAL A 673 -35.14 49.67 38.75
C VAL A 673 -34.73 49.22 37.33
N GLN A 674 -35.17 48.00 37.03
CA GLN A 674 -35.14 47.22 35.78
C GLN A 674 -35.94 47.86 34.64
N SER A 675 -35.69 47.42 33.38
CA SER A 675 -36.71 46.75 32.53
C SER A 675 -36.22 46.46 31.09
N GLN A 676 -36.55 45.27 30.59
CA GLN A 676 -36.74 44.94 29.16
C GLN A 676 -38.00 45.66 28.62
N PRO A 677 -38.21 45.74 27.29
CA PRO A 677 -39.26 44.90 26.68
C PRO A 677 -39.09 44.54 25.17
N GLN A 678 -39.79 43.48 24.72
CA GLN A 678 -40.28 43.23 23.33
C GLN A 678 -41.77 43.67 23.22
N PRO A 679 -42.54 43.34 22.15
CA PRO A 679 -42.53 43.70 20.71
C PRO A 679 -43.86 44.39 20.28
N LEU A 680 -44.08 44.78 19.01
CA LEU A 680 -45.41 45.11 18.46
C LEU A 680 -45.49 45.01 16.91
N ALA A 681 -46.68 44.67 16.43
CA ALA A 681 -47.07 44.24 15.08
C ALA A 681 -47.67 45.37 14.19
N ASP A 682 -47.74 45.15 12.86
CA ASP A 682 -48.99 45.06 12.04
C ASP A 682 -48.87 45.50 10.56
N GLY A 683 -49.41 44.63 9.68
CA GLY A 683 -50.17 44.91 8.43
C GLY A 683 -49.41 45.25 7.12
N ALA A 684 -49.86 44.94 5.89
CA ALA A 684 -50.89 44.05 5.32
C ALA A 684 -50.83 44.17 3.74
N VAL A 685 -50.78 43.02 3.02
CA VAL A 685 -51.31 42.63 1.65
C VAL A 685 -51.18 43.53 0.38
N PRO A 686 -51.39 43.06 -0.90
CA PRO A 686 -51.59 41.70 -1.45
C PRO A 686 -50.93 41.31 -2.83
N ASP A 687 -50.97 40.00 -3.10
CA ASP A 687 -51.23 39.20 -4.33
C ASP A 687 -50.45 39.35 -5.66
N MET A 688 -49.85 38.22 -6.12
CA MET A 688 -50.28 37.53 -7.36
C MET A 688 -49.80 36.06 -7.42
N GLU A 689 -50.75 35.14 -7.55
CA GLU A 689 -50.71 33.68 -7.85
C GLU A 689 -50.07 33.40 -9.23
N ALA A 690 -49.71 32.20 -9.72
CA ALA A 690 -49.82 30.78 -9.37
C ALA A 690 -48.80 30.00 -10.24
N ASP A 691 -48.34 28.82 -9.78
CA ASP A 691 -48.64 27.54 -10.46
C ASP A 691 -47.97 26.36 -9.72
N GLU A 692 -48.82 25.49 -9.18
CA GLU A 692 -48.47 24.17 -8.63
C GLU A 692 -48.44 23.12 -9.76
N ALA A 693 -47.48 22.19 -9.69
CA ALA A 693 -47.71 20.79 -10.03
C ALA A 693 -46.57 19.87 -9.55
N GLY A 694 -46.91 18.83 -8.77
CA GLY A 694 -46.17 17.57 -8.76
C GLY A 694 -45.56 17.15 -7.42
N GLY A 695 -46.40 16.62 -6.51
CA GLY A 695 -45.95 15.95 -5.30
C GLY A 695 -45.25 14.61 -5.59
N GLY A 696 -44.06 14.45 -5.02
CA GLY A 696 -43.35 13.18 -4.82
C GLY A 696 -42.99 13.03 -3.35
N PRO A 697 -42.82 11.81 -2.82
CA PRO A 697 -42.74 11.58 -1.37
C PRO A 697 -41.50 12.24 -0.77
N GLU A 698 -41.73 13.08 0.24
CA GLU A 698 -40.69 13.68 1.07
C GLU A 698 -39.84 12.57 1.73
N GLN A 699 -38.60 12.41 1.25
CA GLN A 699 -37.54 11.79 2.03
C GLN A 699 -37.09 12.78 3.11
N PRO A 700 -36.87 12.34 4.37
CA PRO A 700 -36.52 13.24 5.46
C PRO A 700 -35.17 13.91 5.20
N ALA A 701 -35.18 15.25 5.15
CA ALA A 701 -34.07 16.13 4.78
C ALA A 701 -32.90 16.21 5.80
N SER A 702 -32.67 15.18 6.63
CA SER A 702 -31.69 15.22 7.73
C SER A 702 -30.37 14.46 7.49
N SER A 703 -30.18 13.78 6.35
CA SER A 703 -29.03 12.87 6.14
C SER A 703 -27.78 13.49 5.49
N ASN A 704 -27.78 14.78 5.13
CA ASN A 704 -26.72 15.41 4.31
C ASN A 704 -25.76 16.35 5.06
N ARG A 705 -25.76 16.35 6.40
CA ARG A 705 -24.85 17.22 7.18
C ARG A 705 -23.47 16.57 7.27
N SER A 706 -22.45 17.35 6.90
CA SER A 706 -21.04 16.95 6.96
C SER A 706 -20.59 16.68 8.40
N LEU A 707 -19.98 15.52 8.63
CA LEU A 707 -19.39 15.08 9.91
C LEU A 707 -18.02 15.74 10.17
N ALA A 708 -17.45 16.40 9.16
CA ALA A 708 -16.14 17.04 9.23
C ALA A 708 -16.10 18.17 10.28
N TYR A 709 -17.25 18.81 10.54
CA TYR A 709 -17.37 19.97 11.42
C TYR A 709 -17.93 19.63 12.81
N GLU A 710 -18.39 18.40 13.01
CA GLU A 710 -18.94 17.97 14.29
C GLU A 710 -17.87 17.91 15.39
N GLU A 711 -18.25 18.22 16.63
CA GLU A 711 -17.34 18.07 17.76
C GLU A 711 -17.17 16.57 18.07
N VAL A 712 -15.91 16.15 18.22
CA VAL A 712 -15.55 14.74 18.41
C VAL A 712 -14.81 14.57 19.73
N HIS A 713 -15.29 13.65 20.56
CA HIS A 713 -14.67 13.23 21.80
C HIS A 713 -13.75 12.01 21.60
N HIS A 714 -12.89 11.70 22.58
CA HIS A 714 -11.98 10.55 22.51
C HIS A 714 -12.72 9.22 22.37
N ASP A 715 -13.93 9.14 22.94
CA ASP A 715 -14.79 7.95 22.87
C ASP A 715 -15.37 7.76 21.46
N ASP A 716 -15.87 8.83 20.84
CA ASP A 716 -16.34 8.81 19.45
C ASP A 716 -15.21 8.32 18.52
N ILE A 717 -13.99 8.83 18.70
CA ILE A 717 -12.82 8.43 17.91
C ILE A 717 -12.51 6.94 18.07
N TRP A 718 -12.49 6.43 19.31
CA TRP A 718 -12.17 5.01 19.53
C TRP A 718 -13.21 4.11 18.86
N CYS A 719 -14.48 4.44 19.05
CA CYS A 719 -15.59 3.77 18.41
C CYS A 719 -15.49 3.79 16.87
N THR A 720 -15.19 4.96 16.29
CA THR A 720 -14.99 5.10 14.84
C THR A 720 -13.79 4.29 14.34
N LEU A 721 -12.67 4.25 15.06
CA LEU A 721 -11.49 3.47 14.67
C LEU A 721 -11.79 1.97 14.64
N VAL A 722 -12.45 1.42 15.67
CA VAL A 722 -12.82 0.00 15.72
C VAL A 722 -13.84 -0.35 14.64
N PHE A 723 -14.89 0.47 14.49
CA PHE A 723 -15.88 0.31 13.43
C PHE A 723 -15.23 0.31 12.04
N ARG A 724 -14.40 1.32 11.76
CA ARG A 724 -13.68 1.46 10.50
C ARG A 724 -12.78 0.26 10.22
N MET A 725 -12.06 -0.22 11.24
CA MET A 725 -11.22 -1.41 11.13
C MET A 725 -12.03 -2.62 10.67
N ILE A 726 -13.19 -2.88 11.28
CA ILE A 726 -14.06 -3.99 10.89
C ILE A 726 -14.54 -3.80 9.44
N CYS A 727 -15.06 -2.62 9.08
CA CYS A 727 -15.51 -2.33 7.71
C CYS A 727 -14.39 -2.49 6.67
N TRP A 728 -13.19 -1.98 6.95
CA TRP A 728 -12.07 -2.03 6.04
C TRP A 728 -11.60 -3.47 5.79
N LEU A 729 -11.55 -4.29 6.86
CA LEU A 729 -11.21 -5.72 6.77
C LEU A 729 -12.32 -6.55 6.12
N MET A 730 -13.59 -6.11 6.18
CA MET A 730 -14.70 -6.74 5.46
C MET A 730 -14.65 -6.45 3.94
N LEU A 731 -14.05 -5.33 3.56
CA LEU A 731 -13.98 -4.87 2.18
C LEU A 731 -12.75 -5.42 1.42
N HIS A 732 -11.64 -5.69 2.12
CA HIS A 732 -10.39 -6.11 1.50
C HIS A 732 -9.99 -7.53 1.90
N ASP A 733 -9.59 -8.31 0.91
CA ASP A 733 -9.09 -9.67 1.07
C ASP A 733 -7.58 -9.77 0.82
N PHE A 734 -6.98 -10.80 1.40
CA PHE A 734 -5.56 -11.10 1.27
C PHE A 734 -5.36 -12.56 0.92
N ASN A 735 -4.29 -12.86 0.18
CA ASN A 735 -3.86 -14.25 0.06
C ASN A 735 -3.22 -14.71 1.37
N LYS A 736 -3.75 -15.78 1.97
CA LYS A 736 -3.25 -16.34 3.24
C LYS A 736 -1.76 -16.69 3.25
N LEU A 737 -1.19 -17.02 2.08
CA LEU A 737 0.20 -17.41 1.92
C LEU A 737 1.12 -16.24 1.54
N ASP A 738 0.53 -15.07 1.24
CA ASP A 738 1.27 -13.85 1.00
C ASP A 738 1.66 -13.22 2.33
N VAL A 739 2.96 -13.14 2.55
CA VAL A 739 3.58 -12.45 3.69
C VAL A 739 4.68 -11.58 3.12
N GLN A 740 4.79 -10.38 3.66
CA GLN A 740 5.76 -9.44 3.16
C GLN A 740 7.17 -9.87 3.54
N VAL A 741 8.06 -9.78 2.55
CA VAL A 741 9.50 -10.04 2.69
C VAL A 741 10.25 -8.71 2.61
N PRO A 742 11.40 -8.56 3.31
CA PRO A 742 12.10 -7.28 3.39
C PRO A 742 12.54 -6.78 2.00
N LYS A 743 11.89 -5.72 1.51
CA LYS A 743 12.20 -5.07 0.22
C LYS A 743 11.75 -3.61 0.12
N SER A 744 11.43 -2.97 1.24
CA SER A 744 10.92 -1.59 1.32
C SER A 744 11.79 -0.55 0.60
N GLU A 745 13.11 -0.72 0.68
CA GLU A 745 14.14 0.07 0.01
C GLU A 745 14.14 -0.02 -1.54
N LEU A 746 13.37 -0.94 -2.13
CA LEU A 746 13.25 -1.08 -3.59
C LEU A 746 12.06 -0.31 -4.18
N LEU A 747 11.27 0.36 -3.35
CA LEU A 747 10.21 1.25 -3.81
C LEU A 747 10.81 2.31 -4.74
N GLY A 748 10.29 2.42 -5.96
CA GLY A 748 10.79 3.35 -6.98
C GLY A 748 12.19 3.02 -7.54
N SER A 749 12.74 1.82 -7.24
CA SER A 749 14.06 1.42 -7.72
C SER A 749 14.11 1.28 -9.24
N ARG A 750 15.01 2.06 -9.86
CA ARG A 750 15.28 2.03 -11.30
C ARG A 750 16.35 1.01 -11.71
N MET A 751 16.70 0.09 -10.81
CA MET A 751 17.67 -0.97 -11.11
C MET A 751 17.14 -1.84 -12.25
N PRO A 752 17.84 -1.90 -13.41
CA PRO A 752 17.39 -2.72 -14.53
C PRO A 752 17.50 -4.20 -14.17
N VAL A 753 16.48 -4.95 -14.54
CA VAL A 753 16.42 -6.41 -14.43
C VAL A 753 15.90 -6.99 -15.74
N TYR A 754 16.17 -8.26 -15.96
CA TYR A 754 15.91 -8.92 -17.24
C TYR A 754 15.00 -10.12 -17.04
N VAL A 755 14.07 -10.33 -17.98
CA VAL A 755 13.23 -11.54 -17.99
C VAL A 755 13.67 -12.38 -19.19
N ALA A 756 14.10 -13.62 -18.91
CA ALA A 756 14.76 -14.51 -19.87
C ALA A 756 13.86 -14.96 -21.01
#